data_AF-A0A6G4ZZP7-F1
#
_entry.id   AF-A0A6G4ZZP7-F1
#
_cell.length_a   1.000
_cell.length_b   1.000
_cell.length_c   1.000
_cell.angle_alpha   90.00
_cell.angle_beta   90.00
_cell.angle_gamma   90.00
#
_symmetry.space_group_name_H-M   'P 1'
#
loop_
_entity.id
_entity.type
_entity.pdbx_description
1 polymer ?
#
loop_
_entity_poly.entity_id
_entity_poly.type
_entity_poly.pdbx_seq_one_letter_code
_entity_poly.pdbx_strand_id
1 'polypeptide(L)'
;MATSWWASIEVIYCVFSSVLLEYSSWLIFRRRIQRIRRLQVSGKSLFQPERLPADIPKCLRRHKHPPRRPRKLLDDAASIVKVQAFHMKRCLDKGKLMEALKHASNMLGELRTSLLSPKSYYELYMAVTDELRHLEIHLLDEIQKGRKMSDLYELVQYAGNIIPRLYLLITVGLVYMKSNEHSKKDILKDLVEMCRGVQHPLRGLFLRNYLLQCTRNILPDNEEDVALNDANLNADGGKVELLMYSRDSEVSGTVKDSVDFVLLNFGEMNKLWVRMQHQGHSRDRDRREKERQELRLLVGTNLVRLSQLDAVDMDRYKKVVLPGILEQVVSCRDAIAQEYLMECIIQVFPDEFHLQTLSCFLKACAELRPQVNVKNIIISLIDRLAAYAMKEDGPGIPSDIKLFDIFSDQIAQVIQMRQDMPTEDIVSLQVSLIHLALKCYRERVDYVDKVLQTTEEIFVKLGITRVELSKPVGKELVRLLKIPVQSYNDLLTILQLSHFGSLLQLCDYRGRKVMACFLVNSALENDTLIPTPEQADQVLNLISPLVQDQPDQPDEEEDPEDFLEEQVLVGRFANLMVADLPDQQYLIVMTARKHFGSGGNKRIRYTLPPLVFQSYQLAFKYRALSDKDDKWEKKCNKIFQFCHQTISALIKAELAELPLRLFLQGALVAGQIKFENFETVAYEFISQAFSLYEDEISDSKAQLSAITLIMGTVEQTSCFSEENHEPLRTQCALAASKLLKKPDQCRGVGLCSHLFWSGKTQESGGEELHDTKRVVECLKKEFVLRHNVWTLQ
;
A
#
# COMPACT_ATOMS: atom_id res chain seq x y z
N MET A 1 32.16 -31.30 22.85
CA MET A 1 32.04 -31.70 21.43
C MET A 1 30.55 -31.63 21.07
N ALA A 2 29.90 -30.49 20.82
CA ALA A 2 30.33 -29.23 20.19
C ALA A 2 30.88 -29.46 18.78
N THR A 3 29.99 -29.77 17.83
CA THR A 3 30.04 -29.42 16.39
C THR A 3 28.91 -30.16 15.65
N SER A 4 27.69 -29.63 15.66
CA SER A 4 26.70 -29.93 14.59
C SER A 4 25.56 -28.90 14.50
N TRP A 5 25.78 -27.66 14.95
CA TRP A 5 24.77 -26.58 14.97
C TRP A 5 25.28 -25.22 14.48
N TRP A 6 26.38 -25.16 13.71
CA TRP A 6 26.95 -23.86 13.27
C TRP A 6 27.50 -23.80 11.84
N ALA A 7 27.16 -24.74 10.95
CA ALA A 7 27.70 -24.75 9.57
C ALA A 7 26.63 -24.99 8.50
N SER A 8 25.52 -24.25 8.56
CA SER A 8 24.52 -24.20 7.47
C SER A 8 23.93 -22.79 7.25
N ILE A 9 24.60 -21.75 7.77
CA ILE A 9 24.31 -20.32 7.50
C ILE A 9 25.41 -19.73 6.58
N GLU A 10 25.93 -20.55 5.65
CA GLU A 10 26.97 -20.13 4.69
C GLU A 10 26.63 -20.52 3.23
N VAL A 11 25.34 -20.72 2.93
CA VAL A 11 24.85 -21.00 1.57
C VAL A 11 24.03 -19.83 0.97
N ILE A 12 23.77 -18.76 1.75
CA ILE A 12 23.10 -17.55 1.24
C ILE A 12 24.09 -16.48 0.76
N TYR A 13 25.40 -16.68 0.95
CA TYR A 13 26.45 -15.72 0.53
C TYR A 13 27.13 -16.04 -0.82
N CYS A 14 26.69 -17.08 -1.55
CA CYS A 14 27.38 -17.56 -2.76
C CYS A 14 26.60 -17.42 -4.09
N VAL A 15 25.50 -16.65 -4.15
CA VAL A 15 24.79 -16.37 -5.43
C VAL A 15 24.94 -14.91 -5.89
N PHE A 16 25.62 -14.05 -5.12
CA PHE A 16 25.89 -12.65 -5.49
C PHE A 16 27.30 -12.38 -6.03
N SER A 17 28.03 -13.41 -6.47
CA SER A 17 29.44 -13.29 -6.91
C SER A 17 29.74 -13.99 -8.23
N SER A 18 28.95 -13.76 -9.29
CA SER A 18 29.27 -14.27 -10.64
C SER A 18 28.77 -13.40 -11.81
N VAL A 19 28.73 -12.07 -11.69
CA VAL A 19 28.62 -11.14 -12.84
C VAL A 19 29.59 -9.95 -12.70
N LEU A 20 30.73 -10.17 -12.04
CA LEU A 20 31.76 -9.16 -11.77
C LEU A 20 33.11 -9.48 -12.43
N LEU A 21 33.07 -10.12 -13.61
CA LEU A 21 34.24 -10.50 -14.38
C LEU A 21 34.00 -10.29 -15.89
N GLU A 22 33.61 -9.07 -16.30
CA GLU A 22 33.77 -8.65 -17.72
C GLU A 22 33.78 -7.13 -18.00
N TYR A 23 33.84 -6.26 -16.99
CA TYR A 23 33.78 -4.80 -17.20
C TYR A 23 35.04 -4.03 -16.74
N SER A 24 36.23 -4.57 -17.00
CA SER A 24 37.51 -3.94 -16.65
C SER A 24 38.37 -3.47 -17.84
N SER A 25 37.84 -3.45 -19.08
CA SER A 25 38.58 -2.99 -20.27
C SER A 25 38.02 -1.76 -21.01
N TRP A 26 36.89 -1.18 -20.59
CA TRP A 26 36.27 -0.05 -21.33
C TRP A 26 36.52 1.35 -20.74
N LEU A 27 36.94 1.45 -19.46
CA LEU A 27 37.17 2.75 -18.80
C LEU A 27 38.56 3.36 -19.04
N ILE A 28 39.53 2.56 -19.52
CA ILE A 28 40.89 3.02 -19.84
C ILE A 28 40.95 3.61 -21.27
N PHE A 29 39.98 3.27 -22.13
CA PHE A 29 39.89 3.78 -23.51
C PHE A 29 39.23 5.18 -23.59
N ARG A 30 38.25 5.48 -22.72
CA ARG A 30 37.51 6.77 -22.74
C ARG A 30 38.31 7.98 -22.21
N ARG A 31 39.33 7.76 -21.37
CA ARG A 31 40.17 8.85 -20.82
C ARG A 31 41.33 9.27 -21.72
N ARG A 32 41.62 8.52 -22.79
CA ARG A 32 42.72 8.81 -23.75
C ARG A 32 42.25 9.52 -25.03
N ILE A 33 40.95 9.49 -25.34
CA ILE A 33 40.37 10.09 -26.57
C ILE A 33 39.85 11.53 -26.38
N GLN A 34 39.54 11.99 -25.15
CA GLN A 34 39.17 13.40 -24.91
C GLN A 34 40.37 14.37 -24.84
N ARG A 35 41.61 13.86 -24.95
CA ARG A 35 42.83 14.67 -25.14
C ARG A 35 43.17 14.96 -26.61
N ILE A 36 42.39 14.44 -27.57
CA ILE A 36 42.58 14.63 -29.03
C ILE A 36 41.42 15.45 -29.64
N ARG A 37 40.86 16.40 -28.87
CA ARG A 37 39.94 17.42 -29.41
C ARG A 37 40.30 18.81 -28.89
N ARG A 38 41.55 19.20 -29.12
CA ARG A 38 41.94 20.59 -29.42
C ARG A 38 43.12 20.53 -30.37
N LEU A 39 42.89 20.79 -31.66
CA LEU A 39 43.58 21.81 -32.45
C LEU A 39 43.06 21.80 -33.90
N GLN A 40 42.88 23.03 -34.42
CA GLN A 40 42.43 23.45 -35.76
C GLN A 40 40.92 23.28 -36.02
N VAL A 41 40.12 24.33 -36.28
CA VAL A 41 40.34 25.59 -37.02
C VAL A 41 39.52 26.72 -36.35
N SER A 42 40.18 27.74 -35.80
CA SER A 42 40.30 29.13 -36.30
C SER A 42 39.02 29.99 -36.32
N GLY A 43 39.06 31.09 -35.57
CA GLY A 43 38.08 32.19 -35.60
C GLY A 43 38.30 33.21 -34.48
N LYS A 44 39.18 34.19 -34.72
CA LYS A 44 39.63 35.24 -33.80
C LYS A 44 38.56 36.31 -33.49
N SER A 45 38.55 36.81 -32.25
CA SER A 45 38.72 38.24 -31.87
C SER A 45 38.56 38.37 -30.34
N LEU A 46 39.64 38.66 -29.60
CA LEU A 46 40.08 40.00 -29.14
C LEU A 46 39.07 40.68 -28.20
N PHE A 47 39.34 40.66 -26.90
CA PHE A 47 39.47 41.86 -26.02
C PHE A 47 39.72 41.43 -24.56
N GLN A 48 40.83 41.93 -24.00
CA GLN A 48 41.18 42.08 -22.58
C GLN A 48 42.10 43.32 -22.55
N PRO A 49 42.44 43.90 -21.40
CA PRO A 49 41.68 44.12 -20.16
C PRO A 49 41.88 45.58 -19.65
N GLU A 50 41.17 46.03 -18.61
CA GLU A 50 41.62 47.21 -17.86
C GLU A 50 41.53 46.99 -16.34
N ARG A 51 42.68 47.20 -15.69
CA ARG A 51 42.90 47.25 -14.24
C ARG A 51 42.77 48.70 -13.78
N LEU A 52 42.27 48.91 -12.57
CA LEU A 52 42.69 50.04 -11.73
C LEU A 52 42.93 49.54 -10.27
N PRO A 53 43.83 50.18 -9.49
CA PRO A 53 44.50 49.57 -8.34
C PRO A 53 44.21 50.23 -6.97
N ALA A 54 44.82 49.64 -5.93
CA ALA A 54 45.35 50.24 -4.70
C ALA A 54 44.56 50.14 -3.36
N ASP A 55 45.25 49.50 -2.40
CA ASP A 55 45.41 49.85 -0.98
C ASP A 55 44.34 49.57 0.08
N ILE A 56 44.49 48.43 0.80
CA ILE A 56 44.20 48.30 2.25
C ILE A 56 45.26 47.38 2.92
N PRO A 57 45.78 47.67 4.13
CA PRO A 57 47.06 47.16 4.63
C PRO A 57 47.09 45.70 5.12
N LYS A 58 48.29 45.11 5.04
CA LYS A 58 48.67 43.79 5.55
C LYS A 58 48.67 43.74 7.09
N CYS A 59 47.66 43.10 7.70
CA CYS A 59 47.75 42.52 9.05
C CYS A 59 46.78 41.33 9.16
N LEU A 60 47.33 40.10 9.09
CA LEU A 60 46.74 38.76 9.38
C LEU A 60 47.10 37.71 8.30
N ARG A 61 48.40 37.49 8.08
CA ARG A 61 48.86 36.12 7.75
C ARG A 61 49.11 35.39 9.06
N ARG A 62 48.07 34.77 9.63
CA ARG A 62 48.24 33.66 10.57
C ARG A 62 48.12 32.35 9.82
N HIS A 63 49.08 31.48 10.08
CA HIS A 63 49.32 30.18 9.48
C HIS A 63 48.04 29.38 9.19
N LYS A 64 47.87 28.96 7.92
CA LYS A 64 46.96 27.86 7.57
C LYS A 64 47.60 26.56 8.06
N HIS A 65 47.15 26.06 9.21
CA HIS A 65 47.27 24.63 9.51
C HIS A 65 46.34 23.84 8.56
N PRO A 66 46.68 22.59 8.20
CA PRO A 66 45.78 21.73 7.43
C PRO A 66 44.46 21.54 8.20
N PRO A 67 43.31 21.30 7.53
CA PRO A 67 42.05 21.07 8.22
C PRO A 67 42.19 19.84 9.13
N ARG A 68 42.24 20.06 10.45
CA ARG A 68 42.26 19.00 11.45
C ARG A 68 40.97 18.19 11.33
N ARG A 69 41.07 16.85 11.36
CA ARG A 69 39.89 15.96 11.25
C ARG A 69 38.85 16.32 12.33
N PRO A 70 37.54 16.42 12.01
CA PRO A 70 36.50 16.86 12.96
C PRO A 70 36.48 16.10 14.29
N ARG A 71 36.79 14.80 14.27
CA ARG A 71 36.85 13.97 15.49
C ARG A 71 37.93 14.40 16.49
N LYS A 72 39.11 14.83 16.01
CA LYS A 72 40.18 15.25 16.92
C LYS A 72 39.81 16.52 17.69
N LEU A 73 39.09 17.44 17.05
CA LEU A 73 38.60 18.65 17.70
C LEU A 73 37.55 18.34 18.78
N LEU A 74 36.73 17.31 18.55
CA LEU A 74 35.79 16.82 19.55
C LEU A 74 36.51 16.19 20.75
N ASP A 75 37.48 15.31 20.49
CA ASP A 75 38.25 14.64 21.56
C ASP A 75 39.02 15.65 22.43
N ASP A 76 39.64 16.66 21.78
CA ASP A 76 40.34 17.76 22.46
C ASP A 76 39.36 18.54 23.36
N ALA A 77 38.21 18.97 22.83
CA ALA A 77 37.20 19.71 23.59
C ALA A 77 36.60 18.87 24.73
N ALA A 78 36.29 17.59 24.48
CA ALA A 78 35.76 16.68 25.49
C ALA A 78 36.77 16.41 26.62
N SER A 79 38.07 16.37 26.31
CA SER A 79 39.12 16.25 27.34
C SER A 79 39.16 17.47 28.26
N ILE A 80 39.02 18.67 27.70
CA ILE A 80 38.98 19.92 28.47
C ILE A 80 37.73 19.96 29.36
N VAL A 81 36.57 19.56 28.83
CA VAL A 81 35.33 19.44 29.60
C VAL A 81 35.52 18.52 30.80
N LYS A 82 36.10 17.33 30.62
CA LYS A 82 36.37 16.38 31.72
C LYS A 82 37.30 16.97 32.79
N VAL A 83 38.37 17.66 32.38
CA VAL A 83 39.31 18.29 33.31
C VAL A 83 38.63 19.39 34.12
N GLN A 84 37.88 20.28 33.46
CA GLN A 84 37.19 21.37 34.14
C GLN A 84 36.04 20.87 35.02
N ALA A 85 35.30 19.84 34.60
CA ALA A 85 34.26 19.19 35.38
C ALA A 85 34.80 18.53 36.65
N PHE A 86 35.97 17.87 36.57
CA PHE A 86 36.64 17.30 37.74
C PHE A 86 37.01 18.39 38.77
N HIS A 87 37.57 19.51 38.30
CA HIS A 87 37.89 20.64 39.17
C HIS A 87 36.63 21.30 39.75
N MET A 88 35.56 21.42 38.97
CA MET A 88 34.26 21.91 39.43
C MET A 88 33.72 21.06 40.58
N LYS A 89 33.61 19.73 40.42
CA LYS A 89 33.12 18.81 41.46
C LYS A 89 33.97 18.90 42.73
N ARG A 90 35.30 18.91 42.59
CA ARG A 90 36.21 19.05 43.74
C ARG A 90 36.07 20.39 44.48
N CYS A 91 35.73 21.47 43.78
CA CYS A 91 35.45 22.77 44.41
C CYS A 91 34.08 22.78 45.11
N LEU A 92 33.07 22.10 44.56
CA LEU A 92 31.76 21.92 45.19
C LEU A 92 31.88 21.13 46.51
N ASP A 93 32.65 20.03 46.53
CA ASP A 93 32.90 19.24 47.74
C ASP A 93 33.56 20.06 48.87
N LYS A 94 34.36 21.06 48.48
CA LYS A 94 35.05 21.99 49.40
C LYS A 94 34.19 23.19 49.82
N GLY A 95 32.94 23.29 49.36
CA GLY A 95 32.05 24.42 49.63
C GLY A 95 32.46 25.73 48.94
N LYS A 96 33.35 25.67 47.94
CA LYS A 96 33.83 26.86 47.22
C LYS A 96 33.02 27.11 45.94
N LEU A 97 31.81 27.63 46.10
CA LEU A 97 30.87 27.81 44.99
C LEU A 97 31.38 28.73 43.87
N MET A 98 32.00 29.87 44.20
CA MET A 98 32.49 30.83 43.19
C MET A 98 33.62 30.26 42.33
N GLU A 99 34.53 29.49 42.93
CA GLU A 99 35.58 28.78 42.18
C GLU A 99 34.97 27.68 41.31
N ALA A 100 33.96 26.96 41.80
CA ALA A 100 33.23 25.96 41.02
C ALA A 100 32.51 26.58 39.82
N LEU A 101 31.84 27.73 39.98
CA LEU A 101 31.19 28.46 38.89
C LEU A 101 32.19 28.96 37.84
N LYS A 102 33.41 29.34 38.25
CA LYS A 102 34.48 29.70 37.31
C LYS A 102 34.93 28.51 36.47
N HIS A 103 35.09 27.33 37.08
CA HIS A 103 35.39 26.09 36.35
C HIS A 103 34.23 25.66 35.44
N ALA A 104 32.98 25.79 35.89
CA ALA A 104 31.78 25.57 35.07
C ALA A 104 31.72 26.52 33.87
N SER A 105 32.04 27.81 34.07
CA SER A 105 32.10 28.80 32.99
C SER A 105 33.20 28.49 31.98
N ASN A 106 34.35 27.98 32.42
CA ASN A 106 35.43 27.56 31.52
C ASN A 106 35.04 26.31 30.72
N MET A 107 34.39 25.33 31.36
CA MET A 107 33.81 24.15 30.70
C MET A 107 32.80 24.56 29.62
N LEU A 108 31.86 25.45 29.94
CA LEU A 108 30.87 26.00 29.00
C LEU A 108 31.49 26.86 27.89
N GLY A 109 32.74 27.30 28.07
CA GLY A 109 33.52 27.97 27.04
C GLY A 109 33.69 27.14 25.78
N GLU A 110 33.77 25.81 25.90
CA GLU A 110 33.96 24.89 24.76
C GLU A 110 32.73 24.82 23.84
N LEU A 111 31.51 25.03 24.37
CA LEU A 111 30.28 25.09 23.58
C LEU A 111 30.22 26.32 22.64
N ARG A 112 31.19 27.23 22.73
CA ARG A 112 31.32 28.38 21.83
C ARG A 112 32.02 28.04 20.51
N THR A 113 32.42 26.80 20.27
CA THR A 113 33.00 26.40 18.98
C THR A 113 31.97 26.45 17.84
N SER A 114 32.42 26.79 16.63
CA SER A 114 31.65 26.67 15.38
C SER A 114 32.28 25.68 14.40
N LEU A 115 33.36 25.01 14.80
CA LEU A 115 34.13 24.13 13.92
C LEU A 115 33.62 22.69 13.91
N LEU A 116 32.74 22.35 14.86
CA LEU A 116 32.15 21.03 14.98
C LEU A 116 30.93 20.87 14.06
N SER A 117 30.74 19.65 13.56
CA SER A 117 29.47 19.28 12.92
C SER A 117 28.35 19.20 13.96
N PRO A 118 27.08 19.30 13.56
CA PRO A 118 25.95 19.20 14.48
C PRO A 118 25.97 17.94 15.36
N LYS A 119 26.31 16.78 14.78
CA LYS A 119 26.43 15.51 15.52
C LYS A 119 27.54 15.54 16.57
N SER A 120 28.73 16.02 16.22
CA SER A 120 29.81 16.17 17.19
C SER A 120 29.50 17.24 18.25
N TYR A 121 28.77 18.29 17.87
CA TYR A 121 28.30 19.29 18.82
C TYR A 121 27.25 18.71 19.78
N TYR A 122 26.36 17.83 19.31
CA TYR A 122 25.40 17.09 20.15
C TYR A 122 26.12 16.21 21.18
N GLU A 123 27.15 15.47 20.77
CA GLU A 123 27.96 14.64 21.68
C GLU A 123 28.65 15.50 22.77
N LEU A 124 29.23 16.63 22.38
CA LEU A 124 29.82 17.58 23.33
C LEU A 124 28.77 18.21 24.25
N TYR A 125 27.61 18.58 23.71
CA TYR A 125 26.48 19.13 24.44
C TYR A 125 26.03 18.17 25.55
N MET A 126 25.80 16.89 25.22
CA MET A 126 25.40 15.87 26.19
C MET A 126 26.42 15.74 27.32
N ALA A 127 27.71 15.67 26.98
CA ALA A 127 28.77 15.58 27.99
C ALA A 127 28.78 16.80 28.94
N VAL A 128 28.54 18.01 28.43
CA VAL A 128 28.50 19.22 29.27
C VAL A 128 27.22 19.29 30.10
N THR A 129 26.07 18.91 29.55
CA THR A 129 24.79 18.94 30.29
C THR A 129 24.74 17.94 31.43
N ASP A 130 25.34 16.76 31.25
CA ASP A 130 25.45 15.77 32.33
C ASP A 130 26.28 16.32 33.49
N GLU A 131 27.36 17.04 33.19
CA GLU A 131 28.19 17.71 34.20
C GLU A 131 27.46 18.88 34.88
N LEU A 132 26.69 19.66 34.13
CA LEU A 132 25.84 20.71 34.71
C LEU A 132 24.74 20.16 35.62
N ARG A 133 24.23 18.96 35.38
CA ARG A 133 23.24 18.32 36.26
C ARG A 133 23.80 18.04 37.65
N HIS A 134 25.09 17.71 37.76
CA HIS A 134 25.74 17.59 39.08
C HIS A 134 25.79 18.93 39.82
N LEU A 135 26.03 20.04 39.10
CA LEU A 135 25.98 21.38 39.67
C LEU A 135 24.56 21.75 40.13
N GLU A 136 23.54 21.43 39.31
CA GLU A 136 22.13 21.63 39.66
C GLU A 136 21.75 20.92 40.96
N ILE A 137 22.04 19.61 41.06
CA ILE A 137 21.69 18.80 42.24
C ILE A 137 22.36 19.37 43.49
N HIS A 138 23.65 19.72 43.41
CA HIS A 138 24.36 20.31 44.53
C HIS A 138 23.76 21.65 44.97
N LEU A 139 23.36 22.52 44.04
CA LEU A 139 22.70 23.78 44.36
C LEU A 139 21.33 23.57 45.03
N LEU A 140 20.56 22.57 44.58
CA LEU A 140 19.28 22.22 45.22
C LEU A 140 19.48 21.73 46.65
N ASP A 141 20.45 20.84 46.87
CA ASP A 141 20.76 20.31 48.21
C ASP A 141 21.18 21.43 49.17
N GLU A 142 21.97 22.40 48.69
CA GLU A 142 22.43 23.52 49.53
C GLU A 142 21.28 24.47 49.92
N ILE A 143 20.32 24.71 49.02
CA ILE A 143 19.15 25.54 49.32
C ILE A 143 18.16 24.81 50.22
N GLN A 144 17.97 23.49 50.05
CA GLN A 144 17.16 22.67 50.96
C GLN A 144 17.73 22.64 52.39
N LYS A 145 19.06 22.71 52.53
CA LYS A 145 19.74 22.87 53.84
C LYS A 145 19.57 24.26 54.47
N GLY A 146 18.80 25.17 53.86
CA GLY A 146 18.47 26.49 54.39
C GLY A 146 19.55 27.56 54.19
N ARG A 147 20.59 27.28 53.38
CA ARG A 147 21.56 28.31 52.99
C ARG A 147 20.97 29.16 51.88
N LYS A 148 20.37 30.29 52.27
CA LYS A 148 19.87 31.28 51.31
C LYS A 148 21.05 31.89 50.56
N MET A 149 21.18 31.57 49.28
CA MET A 149 22.15 32.20 48.38
C MET A 149 21.47 33.39 47.71
N SER A 150 21.36 34.50 48.44
CA SER A 150 20.87 35.75 47.88
C SER A 150 21.76 36.18 46.70
N ASP A 151 21.12 36.68 45.66
CA ASP A 151 21.76 37.27 44.47
C ASP A 151 22.50 36.28 43.55
N LEU A 152 22.33 34.96 43.71
CA LEU A 152 22.96 33.99 42.79
C LEU A 152 22.48 34.16 41.34
N TYR A 153 21.22 34.51 41.14
CA TYR A 153 20.65 34.80 39.82
C TYR A 153 21.31 36.01 39.14
N GLU A 154 21.78 36.99 39.90
CA GLU A 154 22.55 38.14 39.40
C GLU A 154 24.03 37.77 39.22
N LEU A 155 24.60 37.04 40.18
CA LEU A 155 26.03 36.70 40.19
C LEU A 155 26.47 35.92 38.95
N VAL A 156 25.64 34.98 38.48
CA VAL A 156 25.95 34.22 37.24
C VAL A 156 25.91 35.09 35.98
N GLN A 157 25.25 36.26 36.03
CA GLN A 157 25.19 37.18 34.90
C GLN A 157 26.50 37.95 34.66
N TYR A 158 27.37 38.05 35.68
CA TYR A 158 28.71 38.65 35.55
C TYR A 158 29.65 37.84 34.65
N ALA A 159 29.29 36.62 34.25
CA ALA A 159 30.06 35.85 33.28
C ALA A 159 30.17 36.61 31.94
N GLY A 160 31.39 37.01 31.54
CA GLY A 160 31.61 37.87 30.37
C GLY A 160 31.12 37.31 29.03
N ASN A 161 31.11 35.97 28.85
CA ASN A 161 30.65 35.31 27.63
C ASN A 161 29.18 34.89 27.74
N ILE A 162 28.38 35.16 26.70
CA ILE A 162 26.93 34.91 26.69
C ILE A 162 26.53 33.42 26.83
N ILE A 163 27.27 32.49 26.20
CA ILE A 163 26.93 31.06 26.26
C ILE A 163 27.09 30.52 27.70
N PRO A 164 28.27 30.61 28.34
CA PRO A 164 28.40 30.26 29.77
C PRO A 164 27.38 30.95 30.66
N ARG A 165 27.13 32.25 30.42
CA ARG A 165 26.17 33.04 31.19
C ARG A 165 24.77 32.43 31.15
N LEU A 166 24.23 32.17 29.95
CA LEU A 166 22.86 31.70 29.82
C LEU A 166 22.67 30.26 30.30
N TYR A 167 23.65 29.37 30.09
CA TYR A 167 23.57 28.02 30.65
C TYR A 167 23.56 28.03 32.19
N LEU A 168 24.42 28.85 32.82
CA LEU A 168 24.43 29.02 34.27
C LEU A 168 23.17 29.76 34.78
N LEU A 169 22.66 30.71 34.01
CA LEU A 169 21.43 31.42 34.34
C LEU A 169 20.22 30.48 34.30
N ILE A 170 20.15 29.56 33.33
CA ILE A 170 19.10 28.54 33.26
C ILE A 170 19.20 27.57 34.44
N THR A 171 20.40 27.07 34.79
CA THR A 171 20.56 26.16 35.94
C THR A 171 20.20 26.83 37.25
N VAL A 172 20.59 28.09 37.46
CA VAL A 172 20.23 28.84 38.68
C VAL A 172 18.75 29.21 38.68
N GLY A 173 18.20 29.68 37.56
CA GLY A 173 16.77 29.96 37.43
C GLY A 173 15.91 28.74 37.72
N LEU A 174 16.35 27.55 37.29
CA LEU A 174 15.71 26.28 37.62
C LEU A 174 15.63 26.01 39.12
N VAL A 175 16.74 26.23 39.80
CA VAL A 175 16.87 26.05 41.24
C VAL A 175 15.95 27.03 41.98
N TYR A 176 15.94 28.30 41.56
CA TYR A 176 15.06 29.34 42.12
C TYR A 176 13.57 29.00 41.93
N MET A 177 13.19 28.47 40.77
CA MET A 177 11.81 28.03 40.53
C MET A 177 11.41 26.83 41.41
N LYS A 178 12.32 25.89 41.70
CA LYS A 178 12.05 24.77 42.61
C LYS A 178 11.95 25.22 44.07
N SER A 179 12.69 26.26 44.45
CA SER A 179 12.72 26.80 45.81
C SER A 179 11.54 27.72 46.16
N ASN A 180 10.68 28.07 45.20
CA ASN A 180 9.51 28.96 45.35
C ASN A 180 9.83 30.34 45.99
N GLU A 181 11.07 30.83 45.92
CA GLU A 181 11.46 32.12 46.52
C GLU A 181 11.01 33.33 45.68
N HIS A 182 10.76 33.12 44.38
CA HIS A 182 10.37 34.15 43.41
C HIS A 182 9.25 33.64 42.47
N SER A 183 8.56 34.55 41.78
CA SER A 183 7.51 34.24 40.80
C SER A 183 8.07 33.40 39.65
N LYS A 184 7.57 32.16 39.51
CA LYS A 184 7.97 31.24 38.43
C LYS A 184 7.71 31.85 37.05
N LYS A 185 6.61 32.61 36.93
CA LYS A 185 6.20 33.30 35.70
C LYS A 185 7.27 34.27 35.21
N ASP A 186 7.79 35.13 36.08
CA ASP A 186 8.73 36.17 35.67
C ASP A 186 10.09 35.58 35.32
N ILE A 187 10.55 34.55 36.05
CA ILE A 187 11.78 33.84 35.71
C ILE A 187 11.65 33.12 34.36
N LEU A 188 10.55 32.41 34.10
CA LEU A 188 10.33 31.75 32.81
C LEU A 188 10.32 32.74 31.65
N LYS A 189 9.61 33.87 31.83
CA LYS A 189 9.55 34.94 30.83
C LYS A 189 10.92 35.60 30.61
N ASP A 190 11.65 35.89 31.67
CA ASP A 190 13.00 36.45 31.58
C ASP A 190 13.96 35.48 30.88
N LEU A 191 13.99 34.20 31.26
CA LEU A 191 14.89 33.20 30.64
C LEU A 191 14.64 33.05 29.13
N VAL A 192 13.38 32.98 28.68
CA VAL A 192 13.07 32.84 27.25
C VAL A 192 13.40 34.11 26.44
N GLU A 193 13.21 35.29 27.04
CA GLU A 193 13.57 36.59 26.47
C GLU A 193 15.09 36.76 26.39
N MET A 194 15.82 36.44 27.45
CA MET A 194 17.28 36.50 27.49
C MET A 194 17.94 35.52 26.51
N CYS A 195 17.29 34.38 26.25
CA CYS A 195 17.71 33.45 25.20
C CYS A 195 17.63 34.05 23.78
N ARG A 196 16.90 35.17 23.55
CA ARG A 196 16.95 35.90 22.27
C ARG A 196 18.34 36.50 22.00
N GLY A 197 19.20 36.65 23.01
CA GLY A 197 20.57 37.12 22.81
C GLY A 197 21.45 36.20 21.94
N VAL A 198 21.10 34.91 21.80
CA VAL A 198 21.87 33.93 21.01
C VAL A 198 21.20 33.65 19.68
N GLN A 199 21.63 34.39 18.65
CA GLN A 199 21.08 34.28 17.28
C GLN A 199 21.81 33.25 16.39
N HIS A 200 22.89 32.63 16.88
CA HIS A 200 23.60 31.60 16.13
C HIS A 200 22.76 30.31 16.09
N PRO A 201 22.40 29.77 14.90
CA PRO A 201 21.45 28.67 14.78
C PRO A 201 21.77 27.42 15.62
N LEU A 202 22.95 26.83 15.45
CA LEU A 202 23.33 25.61 16.18
C LEU A 202 23.30 25.80 17.71
N ARG A 203 24.07 26.78 18.21
CA ARG A 203 24.19 27.08 19.65
C ARG A 203 22.86 27.50 20.28
N GLY A 204 22.08 28.31 19.56
CA GLY A 204 20.78 28.77 20.02
C GLY A 204 19.77 27.61 20.12
N LEU A 205 19.75 26.69 19.15
CA LEU A 205 18.89 25.50 19.21
C LEU A 205 19.24 24.61 20.42
N PHE A 206 20.52 24.36 20.67
CA PHE A 206 20.96 23.57 21.82
C PHE A 206 20.72 24.25 23.16
N LEU A 207 20.91 25.57 23.25
CA LEU A 207 20.60 26.35 24.45
C LEU A 207 19.10 26.34 24.76
N ARG A 208 18.25 26.53 23.74
CA ARG A 208 16.80 26.51 23.89
C ARG A 208 16.26 25.11 24.18
N ASN A 209 16.87 24.08 23.60
CA ASN A 209 16.56 22.69 23.97
C ASN A 209 16.95 22.41 25.42
N TYR A 210 18.09 22.93 25.90
CA TYR A 210 18.47 22.82 27.30
C TYR A 210 17.47 23.51 28.23
N LEU A 211 17.05 24.73 27.90
CA LEU A 211 15.99 25.45 28.62
C LEU A 211 14.71 24.61 28.72
N LEU A 212 14.27 24.00 27.62
CA LEU A 212 13.09 23.17 27.58
C LEU A 212 13.24 21.87 28.41
N GLN A 213 14.42 21.25 28.39
CA GLN A 213 14.72 20.06 29.19
C GLN A 213 14.73 20.37 30.69
N CYS A 214 15.34 21.49 31.09
CA CYS A 214 15.38 21.94 32.47
C CYS A 214 13.97 22.27 33.00
N THR A 215 13.16 22.97 32.21
CA THR A 215 11.80 23.39 32.62
C THR A 215 10.77 22.26 32.63
N ARG A 216 11.13 21.04 32.19
CA ARG A 216 10.20 19.91 32.01
C ARG A 216 9.30 19.61 33.22
N ASN A 217 9.81 19.63 34.45
CA ASN A 217 8.99 19.22 35.60
C ASN A 217 8.42 20.41 36.40
N ILE A 218 8.54 21.62 35.87
CA ILE A 218 8.32 22.88 36.63
C ILE A 218 7.35 23.82 35.92
N LEU A 219 7.07 23.58 34.64
CA LEU A 219 6.05 24.35 33.93
C LEU A 219 4.74 24.32 34.74
N PRO A 220 4.15 25.49 35.03
CA PRO A 220 2.85 25.53 35.68
C PRO A 220 1.79 24.78 34.88
N ASP A 221 1.09 23.85 35.54
CA ASP A 221 0.09 22.97 34.92
C ASP A 221 -1.25 22.96 35.67
N ASN A 222 -1.49 23.97 36.52
CA ASN A 222 -2.75 24.10 37.26
C ASN A 222 -3.78 24.85 36.40
N GLU A 223 -5.00 24.31 36.35
CA GLU A 223 -6.17 25.05 35.89
C GLU A 223 -6.43 26.27 36.77
N GLU A 224 -7.20 27.23 36.25
CA GLU A 224 -7.73 28.32 37.07
C GLU A 224 -8.54 27.69 38.22
N ASP A 225 -7.98 27.68 39.44
CA ASP A 225 -8.81 27.52 40.63
C ASP A 225 -9.87 28.63 40.55
N VAL A 226 -11.12 28.19 40.55
CA VAL A 226 -12.34 28.98 40.54
C VAL A 226 -12.27 30.06 41.63
N ALA A 227 -11.77 31.24 41.28
CA ALA A 227 -11.85 32.45 42.10
C ALA A 227 -13.07 33.31 41.70
N LEU A 228 -14.08 32.71 41.09
CA LEU A 228 -15.37 33.32 40.85
C LEU A 228 -16.46 32.27 41.09
N ASN A 229 -17.18 32.45 42.20
CA ASN A 229 -18.52 31.93 42.55
C ASN A 229 -18.56 30.91 43.71
N ASP A 230 -18.55 31.42 44.95
CA ASP A 230 -19.74 31.31 45.82
C ASP A 230 -19.58 32.11 47.12
N ALA A 231 -20.12 33.32 47.12
CA ALA A 231 -20.66 33.96 48.32
C ALA A 231 -21.72 34.98 47.87
N ASN A 232 -22.85 34.46 47.39
CA ASN A 232 -24.10 35.20 47.45
C ASN A 232 -24.39 35.57 48.92
N LEU A 233 -24.60 36.87 49.14
CA LEU A 233 -25.55 37.47 50.07
C LEU A 233 -25.79 36.74 51.40
N ASN A 234 -25.24 37.29 52.48
CA ASN A 234 -26.02 37.43 53.71
C ASN A 234 -25.95 38.88 54.18
N ALA A 235 -27.13 39.46 54.34
CA ALA A 235 -27.36 40.77 54.90
C ALA A 235 -27.02 40.75 56.39
N ASP A 236 -25.86 41.29 56.77
CA ASP A 236 -25.75 42.16 57.94
C ASP A 236 -24.45 42.96 57.86
N GLY A 237 -24.52 44.24 58.20
CA GLY A 237 -23.41 45.18 58.12
C GLY A 237 -22.32 44.83 59.12
N GLY A 238 -21.25 44.18 58.67
CA GLY A 238 -20.04 43.96 59.46
C GLY A 238 -18.81 44.06 58.58
N LYS A 239 -18.07 45.17 58.69
CA LYS A 239 -16.67 45.25 58.25
C LYS A 239 -15.88 44.22 59.06
N VAL A 240 -15.71 43.02 58.53
CA VAL A 240 -14.73 42.06 59.04
C VAL A 240 -13.50 42.15 58.16
N GLU A 241 -12.44 42.64 58.81
CA GLU A 241 -11.06 42.72 58.40
C GLU A 241 -10.56 41.38 57.82
N LEU A 242 -10.65 41.22 56.50
CA LEU A 242 -9.98 40.13 55.77
C LEU A 242 -8.63 40.66 55.23
N LEU A 243 -7.77 41.06 56.15
CA LEU A 243 -6.33 41.05 55.90
C LEU A 243 -5.85 39.62 56.14
N MET A 244 -5.02 39.13 55.22
CA MET A 244 -4.23 37.90 55.35
C MET A 244 -4.97 36.63 54.94
N TYR A 245 -4.79 36.22 53.68
CA TYR A 245 -4.67 34.84 53.13
C TYR A 245 -5.02 34.86 51.64
N SER A 246 -4.12 35.38 50.79
CA SER A 246 -4.07 35.16 49.33
C SER A 246 -2.77 35.74 48.76
N ARG A 247 -1.60 35.34 49.31
CA ARG A 247 -0.28 35.70 48.74
C ARG A 247 0.30 34.58 47.88
N ASP A 248 -0.27 33.38 47.94
CA ASP A 248 0.23 32.20 47.21
C ASP A 248 -0.31 32.12 45.77
N SER A 249 -1.40 32.82 45.41
CA SER A 249 -1.95 32.77 44.05
C SER A 249 -1.23 33.70 43.05
N GLU A 250 -0.46 34.68 43.51
CA GLU A 250 0.40 35.52 42.63
C GLU A 250 1.76 34.86 42.34
N VAL A 251 2.12 33.80 43.08
CA VAL A 251 3.45 33.16 43.04
C VAL A 251 3.51 32.01 42.02
N SER A 252 2.36 31.43 41.65
CA SER A 252 2.28 30.33 40.68
C SER A 252 1.81 30.85 39.32
N GLY A 253 2.62 30.66 38.27
CA GLY A 253 2.17 30.90 36.89
C GLY A 253 0.97 30.01 36.52
N THR A 254 0.29 30.36 35.42
CA THR A 254 -0.85 29.59 34.89
C THR A 254 -0.41 28.69 33.73
N VAL A 255 -1.25 27.72 33.36
CA VAL A 255 -1.06 26.92 32.13
C VAL A 255 -0.92 27.80 30.89
N LYS A 256 -1.60 28.96 30.86
CA LYS A 256 -1.47 29.93 29.77
C LYS A 256 -0.04 30.45 29.65
N ASP A 257 0.60 30.77 30.78
CA ASP A 257 2.00 31.23 30.78
C ASP A 257 2.95 30.12 30.29
N SER A 258 2.67 28.85 30.63
CA SER A 258 3.41 27.70 30.11
C SER A 258 3.25 27.53 28.60
N VAL A 259 2.02 27.64 28.09
CA VAL A 259 1.74 27.55 26.65
C VAL A 259 2.42 28.69 25.90
N ASP A 260 2.28 29.94 26.37
CA ASP A 260 2.92 31.12 25.76
C ASP A 260 4.45 30.99 25.77
N PHE A 261 5.03 30.50 26.86
CA PHE A 261 6.47 30.24 26.99
C PHE A 261 6.95 29.20 25.96
N VAL A 262 6.28 28.05 25.86
CA VAL A 262 6.69 26.99 24.93
C VAL A 262 6.45 27.40 23.47
N LEU A 263 5.34 28.09 23.16
CA LEU A 263 5.07 28.62 21.82
C LEU A 263 6.10 29.68 21.40
N LEU A 264 6.49 30.58 22.30
CA LEU A 264 7.54 31.55 22.03
C LEU A 264 8.89 30.86 21.78
N ASN A 265 9.23 29.86 22.61
CA ASN A 265 10.46 29.10 22.41
C ASN A 265 10.44 28.32 21.09
N PHE A 266 9.31 27.71 20.75
CA PHE A 266 9.08 27.01 19.49
C PHE A 266 9.25 27.95 18.28
N GLY A 267 8.63 29.12 18.30
CA GLY A 267 8.75 30.11 17.22
C GLY A 267 10.20 30.54 17.00
N GLU A 268 10.95 30.81 18.07
CA GLU A 268 12.37 31.16 17.97
C GLU A 268 13.25 29.98 17.52
N MET A 269 13.00 28.75 18.00
CA MET A 269 13.70 27.55 17.54
C MET A 269 13.43 27.28 16.05
N ASN A 270 12.20 27.44 15.60
CA ASN A 270 11.85 27.30 14.18
C ASN A 270 12.58 28.34 13.33
N LYS A 271 12.61 29.61 13.75
CA LYS A 271 13.38 30.68 13.06
C LYS A 271 14.87 30.35 12.99
N LEU A 272 15.47 29.87 14.08
CA LEU A 272 16.89 29.46 14.10
C LEU A 272 17.14 28.29 13.15
N TRP A 273 16.24 27.30 13.14
CA TRP A 273 16.36 26.13 12.28
C TRP A 273 16.21 26.48 10.79
N VAL A 274 15.28 27.37 10.42
CA VAL A 274 15.19 27.91 9.04
C VAL A 274 16.43 28.74 8.69
N ARG A 275 16.95 29.53 9.63
CA ARG A 275 18.18 30.31 9.43
C ARG A 275 19.39 29.43 9.11
N MET A 276 19.44 28.17 9.59
CA MET A 276 20.49 27.22 9.21
C MET A 276 20.57 27.02 7.70
N GLN A 277 19.45 27.09 6.98
CA GLN A 277 19.44 26.91 5.52
C GLN A 277 20.34 27.93 4.80
N HIS A 278 20.36 29.16 5.31
CA HIS A 278 21.05 30.30 4.72
C HIS A 278 22.45 30.55 5.31
N GLN A 279 22.88 29.74 6.28
CA GLN A 279 24.20 29.88 6.89
C GLN A 279 25.30 29.27 5.99
N GLY A 280 26.40 30.00 5.79
CA GLY A 280 27.58 29.50 5.08
C GLY A 280 27.47 29.58 3.55
N HIS A 281 28.32 28.83 2.84
CA HIS A 281 28.42 28.92 1.38
C HIS A 281 27.31 28.12 0.68
N SER A 282 26.79 28.63 -0.43
CA SER A 282 25.79 27.98 -1.28
C SER A 282 26.12 26.53 -1.68
N ARG A 283 27.39 26.19 -1.89
CA ARG A 283 27.83 24.84 -2.30
C ARG A 283 27.55 23.76 -1.25
N ASP A 284 27.45 24.14 0.02
CA ASP A 284 27.23 23.20 1.12
C ASP A 284 25.73 23.02 1.43
N ARG A 285 24.83 23.42 0.53
CA ARG A 285 23.36 23.36 0.73
C ARG A 285 22.87 21.95 1.06
N ASP A 286 23.22 20.95 0.26
CA ASP A 286 22.76 19.57 0.47
C ASP A 286 23.28 18.99 1.81
N ARG A 287 24.49 19.39 2.22
CA ARG A 287 25.04 19.00 3.52
C ARG A 287 24.21 19.63 4.66
N ARG A 288 23.81 20.89 4.53
CA ARG A 288 22.97 21.58 5.51
C ARG A 288 21.57 21.00 5.58
N GLU A 289 20.98 20.61 4.46
CA GLU A 289 19.65 19.98 4.46
C GLU A 289 19.69 18.65 5.24
N LYS A 290 20.74 17.84 5.08
CA LYS A 290 20.96 16.63 5.91
C LYS A 290 21.17 16.95 7.39
N GLU A 291 22.04 17.91 7.68
CA GLU A 291 22.31 18.38 9.06
C GLU A 291 21.03 18.93 9.73
N ARG A 292 20.18 19.64 8.98
CA ARG A 292 18.88 20.15 9.45
C ARG A 292 17.90 19.02 9.73
N GLN A 293 17.90 17.97 8.90
CA GLN A 293 17.06 16.79 9.11
C GLN A 293 17.44 16.03 10.39
N GLU A 294 18.72 16.01 10.76
CA GLU A 294 19.17 15.42 12.03
C GLU A 294 18.69 16.24 13.24
N LEU A 295 18.72 17.58 13.14
CA LEU A 295 18.36 18.49 14.23
C LEU A 295 16.86 18.77 14.36
N ARG A 296 16.03 18.31 13.42
CA ARG A 296 14.57 18.57 13.43
C ARG A 296 13.90 18.14 14.74
N LEU A 297 14.38 17.04 15.34
CA LEU A 297 13.90 16.51 16.61
C LEU A 297 13.98 17.52 17.76
N LEU A 298 14.99 18.41 17.76
CA LEU A 298 15.13 19.43 18.81
C LEU A 298 13.96 20.43 18.78
N VAL A 299 13.49 20.77 17.58
CA VAL A 299 12.33 21.66 17.42
C VAL A 299 11.06 20.91 17.81
N GLY A 300 10.92 19.65 17.39
CA GLY A 300 9.78 18.78 17.71
C GLY A 300 9.58 18.54 19.21
N THR A 301 10.64 18.53 20.01
CA THR A 301 10.54 18.40 21.49
C THR A 301 9.65 19.48 22.11
N ASN A 302 9.55 20.68 21.52
CA ASN A 302 8.62 21.72 22.01
C ASN A 302 7.16 21.28 21.87
N LEU A 303 6.81 20.65 20.74
CA LEU A 303 5.45 20.15 20.51
C LEU A 303 5.13 18.99 21.46
N VAL A 304 6.10 18.09 21.68
CA VAL A 304 5.98 17.01 22.66
C VAL A 304 5.79 17.56 24.07
N ARG A 305 6.40 18.71 24.38
CA ARG A 305 6.21 19.35 25.67
C ARG A 305 4.80 19.93 25.82
N LEU A 306 4.24 20.50 24.75
CA LEU A 306 2.86 21.01 24.75
C LEU A 306 1.83 19.88 24.94
N SER A 307 2.07 18.69 24.38
CA SER A 307 1.16 17.54 24.54
C SER A 307 1.27 16.85 25.90
N GLN A 308 2.28 17.17 26.71
CA GLN A 308 2.48 16.65 28.07
C GLN A 308 1.86 17.53 29.15
N LEU A 309 1.23 18.65 28.78
CA LEU A 309 0.51 19.51 29.72
C LEU A 309 -0.90 18.96 29.88
N ASP A 310 -1.24 18.49 31.08
CA ASP A 310 -2.50 17.78 31.33
C ASP A 310 -3.69 18.74 31.34
N ALA A 311 -3.48 20.01 31.73
CA ALA A 311 -4.51 21.04 31.78
C ALA A 311 -4.76 21.75 30.43
N VAL A 312 -4.28 21.19 29.32
CA VAL A 312 -4.59 21.70 27.98
C VAL A 312 -5.91 21.10 27.50
N ASP A 313 -6.99 21.82 27.78
CA ASP A 313 -8.31 21.48 27.27
C ASP A 313 -8.40 21.56 25.74
N MET A 314 -9.39 20.85 25.18
CA MET A 314 -9.78 20.92 23.77
C MET A 314 -9.96 22.37 23.28
N ASP A 315 -10.61 23.23 24.09
CA ASP A 315 -10.87 24.62 23.73
C ASP A 315 -9.59 25.46 23.71
N ARG A 316 -8.67 25.21 24.64
CA ARG A 316 -7.36 25.87 24.67
C ARG A 316 -6.51 25.44 23.49
N TYR A 317 -6.56 24.15 23.13
CA TYR A 317 -5.89 23.63 21.95
C TYR A 317 -6.40 24.31 20.67
N LYS A 318 -7.73 24.36 20.49
CA LYS A 318 -8.39 24.98 19.32
C LYS A 318 -8.08 26.46 19.17
N LYS A 319 -8.13 27.23 20.26
CA LYS A 319 -8.08 28.71 20.21
C LYS A 319 -6.66 29.26 20.28
N VAL A 320 -5.74 28.59 20.97
CA VAL A 320 -4.42 29.15 21.29
C VAL A 320 -3.29 28.28 20.74
N VAL A 321 -3.24 27.00 21.11
CA VAL A 321 -2.08 26.13 20.81
C VAL A 321 -1.97 25.86 19.31
N LEU A 322 -3.03 25.32 18.69
CA LEU A 322 -2.98 24.94 17.28
C LEU A 322 -2.81 26.17 16.37
N PRO A 323 -3.58 27.28 16.51
CA PRO A 323 -3.34 28.47 15.70
C PRO A 323 -1.93 29.03 15.86
N GLY A 324 -1.40 29.06 17.09
CA GLY A 324 -0.03 29.52 17.36
C GLY A 324 1.03 28.67 16.67
N ILE A 325 0.85 27.34 16.60
CA ILE A 325 1.75 26.45 15.86
C ILE A 325 1.59 26.66 14.35
N LEU A 326 0.35 26.66 13.84
CA LEU A 326 0.07 26.78 12.41
C LEU A 326 0.56 28.12 11.83
N GLU A 327 0.43 29.21 12.58
CA GLU A 327 0.96 30.52 12.18
C GLU A 327 2.48 30.46 11.96
N GLN A 328 3.22 29.78 12.85
CA GLN A 328 4.66 29.59 12.69
C GLN A 328 5.01 28.67 11.52
N VAL A 329 4.18 27.65 11.23
CA VAL A 329 4.40 26.73 10.10
C VAL A 329 4.15 27.42 8.76
N VAL A 330 3.06 28.19 8.62
CA VAL A 330 2.76 28.92 7.38
C VAL A 330 3.75 30.06 7.16
N SER A 331 4.12 30.79 8.22
CA SER A 331 5.04 31.93 8.12
C SER A 331 6.50 31.55 7.87
N CYS A 332 6.95 30.34 8.24
CA CYS A 332 8.35 29.95 8.11
C CYS A 332 8.82 29.84 6.66
N ARG A 333 7.89 29.60 5.72
CA ARG A 333 8.15 29.51 4.29
C ARG A 333 9.41 28.66 3.98
N ASP A 334 9.53 27.47 4.56
CA ASP A 334 10.60 26.51 4.28
C ASP A 334 10.01 25.10 4.17
N ALA A 335 10.33 24.39 3.09
CA ALA A 335 9.65 23.14 2.76
C ALA A 335 9.96 22.01 3.77
N ILE A 336 11.23 21.85 4.15
CA ILE A 336 11.67 20.83 5.12
C ILE A 336 11.01 21.08 6.48
N ALA A 337 10.94 22.35 6.89
CA ALA A 337 10.31 22.71 8.15
C ALA A 337 8.81 22.47 8.14
N GLN A 338 8.12 22.88 7.09
CA GLN A 338 6.69 22.67 6.93
C GLN A 338 6.32 21.19 6.93
N GLU A 339 7.05 20.37 6.17
CA GLU A 339 6.81 18.93 6.09
C GLU A 339 6.95 18.25 7.46
N TYR A 340 8.09 18.47 8.13
CA TYR A 340 8.34 17.84 9.43
C TYR A 340 7.40 18.33 10.53
N LEU A 341 7.12 19.64 10.60
CA LEU A 341 6.29 20.18 11.67
C LEU A 341 4.83 19.73 11.55
N MET A 342 4.30 19.65 10.33
CA MET A 342 2.94 19.15 10.11
C MET A 342 2.82 17.66 10.46
N GLU A 343 3.79 16.83 10.07
CA GLU A 343 3.85 15.43 10.51
C GLU A 343 4.00 15.31 12.03
N CYS A 344 4.81 16.17 12.66
CA CYS A 344 5.02 16.16 14.10
C CYS A 344 3.74 16.52 14.86
N ILE A 345 2.94 17.47 14.38
CA ILE A 345 1.61 17.76 14.95
C ILE A 345 0.71 16.52 14.92
N ILE A 346 0.70 15.80 13.79
CA ILE A 346 -0.07 14.54 13.62
C ILE A 346 0.48 13.44 14.52
N GLN A 347 1.77 13.39 14.86
CA GLN A 347 2.31 12.31 15.69
C GLN A 347 2.18 12.56 17.20
N VAL A 348 2.22 13.83 17.61
CA VAL A 348 2.42 14.20 19.01
C VAL A 348 1.11 14.44 19.75
N PHE A 349 0.13 15.10 19.12
CA PHE A 349 -1.14 15.42 19.77
C PHE A 349 -2.12 14.24 19.70
N PRO A 350 -3.02 14.05 20.68
CA PRO A 350 -4.00 12.95 20.67
C PRO A 350 -5.02 13.06 19.53
N ASP A 351 -5.69 11.95 19.22
CA ASP A 351 -6.59 11.82 18.06
C ASP A 351 -7.88 12.65 18.22
N GLU A 352 -8.35 12.82 19.46
CA GLU A 352 -9.52 13.63 19.81
C GLU A 352 -9.35 15.09 19.38
N PHE A 353 -8.14 15.63 19.53
CA PHE A 353 -7.81 16.99 19.11
C PHE A 353 -7.89 17.11 17.59
N HIS A 354 -7.34 16.14 16.86
CA HIS A 354 -7.35 16.14 15.40
C HIS A 354 -8.76 16.12 14.85
N LEU A 355 -9.64 15.23 15.35
CA LEU A 355 -11.05 15.12 14.91
C LEU A 355 -11.78 16.47 14.91
N GLN A 356 -11.50 17.29 15.92
CA GLN A 356 -12.16 18.55 16.15
C GLN A 356 -11.51 19.74 15.42
N THR A 357 -10.29 19.58 14.92
CA THR A 357 -9.52 20.63 14.22
C THR A 357 -9.17 20.31 12.78
N LEU A 358 -9.77 19.25 12.19
CA LEU A 358 -9.47 18.80 10.82
C LEU A 358 -9.58 19.93 9.79
N SER A 359 -10.64 20.73 9.86
CA SER A 359 -10.87 21.82 8.90
C SER A 359 -9.79 22.91 8.99
N CYS A 360 -9.37 23.30 10.20
CA CYS A 360 -8.27 24.25 10.39
C CYS A 360 -6.93 23.69 9.91
N PHE A 361 -6.65 22.42 10.21
CA PHE A 361 -5.41 21.75 9.82
C PHE A 361 -5.30 21.58 8.30
N LEU A 362 -6.37 21.12 7.63
CA LEU A 362 -6.38 20.90 6.19
C LEU A 362 -6.34 22.22 5.39
N LYS A 363 -6.97 23.29 5.91
CA LYS A 363 -6.78 24.65 5.36
C LYS A 363 -5.32 25.09 5.43
N ALA A 364 -4.66 24.85 6.57
CA ALA A 364 -3.23 25.14 6.69
C ALA A 364 -2.38 24.30 5.72
N CYS A 365 -2.74 23.03 5.45
CA CYS A 365 -2.11 22.22 4.40
C CYS A 365 -2.20 22.85 3.00
N ALA A 366 -3.31 23.52 2.69
CA ALA A 366 -3.50 24.21 1.41
C ALA A 366 -2.57 25.43 1.26
N GLU A 367 -2.24 26.12 2.36
CA GLU A 367 -1.36 27.30 2.39
C GLU A 367 0.15 26.96 2.38
N LEU A 368 0.53 25.68 2.49
CA LEU A 368 1.92 25.25 2.47
C LEU A 368 2.59 25.48 1.11
N ARG A 369 3.93 25.51 1.09
CA ARG A 369 4.67 25.65 -0.16
C ARG A 369 4.43 24.46 -1.12
N PRO A 370 4.48 24.68 -2.44
CA PRO A 370 4.31 23.60 -3.43
C PRO A 370 5.33 22.47 -3.29
N GLN A 371 6.57 22.77 -2.88
CA GLN A 371 7.62 21.77 -2.71
C GLN A 371 7.40 20.82 -1.52
N VAL A 372 6.44 21.12 -0.64
CA VAL A 372 6.10 20.25 0.50
C VAL A 372 5.30 19.06 -0.01
N ASN A 373 5.69 17.86 0.42
CA ASN A 373 4.96 16.63 0.13
C ASN A 373 3.69 16.54 0.99
N VAL A 374 2.63 17.24 0.57
CA VAL A 374 1.35 17.26 1.28
C VAL A 374 0.64 15.90 1.24
N LYS A 375 0.90 15.08 0.22
CA LYS A 375 0.38 13.73 0.14
C LYS A 375 0.72 12.93 1.40
N ASN A 376 1.99 12.88 1.78
CA ASN A 376 2.44 12.10 2.94
C ASN A 376 1.79 12.59 4.25
N ILE A 377 1.63 13.92 4.40
CA ILE A 377 0.97 14.53 5.57
C ILE A 377 -0.48 14.07 5.68
N ILE A 378 -1.25 14.19 4.59
CA ILE A 378 -2.67 13.82 4.57
C ILE A 378 -2.84 12.31 4.75
N ILE A 379 -2.02 11.48 4.09
CA ILE A 379 -2.05 10.02 4.25
C ILE A 379 -1.76 9.65 5.70
N SER A 380 -0.73 10.23 6.33
CA SER A 380 -0.39 9.97 7.73
C SER A 380 -1.53 10.35 8.69
N LEU A 381 -2.27 11.43 8.40
CA LEU A 381 -3.44 11.82 9.20
C LEU A 381 -4.58 10.81 9.02
N ILE A 382 -4.89 10.44 7.78
CA ILE A 382 -5.96 9.47 7.47
C ILE A 382 -5.66 8.11 8.09
N ASP A 383 -4.44 7.59 7.92
CA ASP A 383 -4.04 6.29 8.47
C ASP A 383 -4.13 6.26 9.99
N ARG A 384 -3.77 7.37 10.65
CA ARG A 384 -3.87 7.49 12.09
C ARG A 384 -5.32 7.48 12.57
N LEU A 385 -6.19 8.26 11.93
CA LEU A 385 -7.63 8.28 12.25
C LEU A 385 -8.31 6.95 11.92
N ALA A 386 -7.91 6.31 10.83
CA ALA A 386 -8.41 4.99 10.46
C ALA A 386 -7.96 3.91 11.46
N ALA A 387 -6.75 4.01 12.02
CA ALA A 387 -6.30 3.14 13.11
C ALA A 387 -7.05 3.42 14.42
N TYR A 388 -7.35 4.69 14.71
CA TYR A 388 -8.18 5.09 15.85
C TYR A 388 -9.61 4.52 15.73
N ALA A 389 -10.20 4.54 14.53
CA ALA A 389 -11.51 3.96 14.26
C ALA A 389 -11.60 2.45 14.52
N MET A 390 -10.47 1.73 14.41
CA MET A 390 -10.40 0.28 14.61
C MET A 390 -10.12 -0.10 16.07
N LYS A 391 -9.83 0.86 16.97
CA LYS A 391 -9.58 0.56 18.38
C LYS A 391 -10.92 0.33 19.10
N GLU A 392 -11.13 -0.90 19.57
CA GLU A 392 -12.34 -1.29 20.30
C GLU A 392 -12.45 -0.65 21.71
N ASP A 393 -11.32 -0.32 22.34
CA ASP A 393 -11.24 0.22 23.71
C ASP A 393 -11.30 1.76 23.81
N GLY A 394 -11.64 2.45 22.71
CA GLY A 394 -11.70 3.92 22.65
C GLY A 394 -13.13 4.47 22.53
N PRO A 395 -13.35 5.78 22.72
CA PRO A 395 -14.66 6.42 22.51
C PRO A 395 -15.13 6.41 21.05
N GLY A 396 -14.35 5.82 20.13
CA GLY A 396 -14.66 5.72 18.71
C GLY A 396 -14.71 7.08 18.02
N ILE A 397 -15.13 7.08 16.77
CA ILE A 397 -15.39 8.33 16.04
C ILE A 397 -16.80 8.81 16.41
N PRO A 398 -16.97 10.02 16.95
CA PRO A 398 -18.29 10.59 17.19
C PRO A 398 -19.11 10.67 15.89
N SER A 399 -20.38 10.23 15.93
CA SER A 399 -21.28 10.27 14.76
C SER A 399 -21.55 11.68 14.24
N ASP A 400 -21.33 12.69 15.06
CA ASP A 400 -21.50 14.12 14.72
C ASP A 400 -20.46 14.60 13.70
N ILE A 401 -19.29 13.95 13.63
CA ILE A 401 -18.21 14.33 12.73
C ILE A 401 -18.22 13.40 11.52
N LYS A 402 -18.76 13.89 10.41
CA LYS A 402 -18.71 13.19 9.11
C LYS A 402 -17.33 13.33 8.48
N LEU A 403 -16.40 12.48 8.91
CA LEU A 403 -15.00 12.51 8.46
C LEU A 403 -14.87 12.45 6.94
N PHE A 404 -15.63 11.55 6.30
CA PHE A 404 -15.56 11.36 4.87
C PHE A 404 -15.89 12.65 4.09
N ASP A 405 -17.01 13.30 4.43
CA ASP A 405 -17.46 14.52 3.78
C ASP A 405 -16.43 15.65 3.96
N ILE A 406 -15.90 15.81 5.19
CA ILE A 406 -14.88 16.83 5.49
C ILE A 406 -13.60 16.56 4.68
N PHE A 407 -13.09 15.33 4.67
CA PHE A 407 -11.88 15.00 3.92
C PHE A 407 -12.08 15.13 2.41
N SER A 408 -13.22 14.72 1.88
CA SER A 408 -13.54 14.83 0.45
C SER A 408 -13.54 16.29 0.00
N ASP A 409 -14.26 17.16 0.70
CA ASP A 409 -14.34 18.59 0.38
C ASP A 409 -12.98 19.29 0.53
N GLN A 410 -12.27 19.01 1.62
CA GLN A 410 -10.99 19.66 1.90
C GLN A 410 -9.87 19.16 0.97
N ILE A 411 -9.82 17.87 0.62
CA ILE A 411 -8.86 17.36 -0.35
C ILE A 411 -9.13 17.95 -1.73
N ALA A 412 -10.40 18.08 -2.14
CA ALA A 412 -10.77 18.76 -3.37
C ALA A 412 -10.28 20.22 -3.39
N GLN A 413 -10.43 20.95 -2.27
CA GLN A 413 -9.91 22.31 -2.12
C GLN A 413 -8.37 22.36 -2.19
N VAL A 414 -7.67 21.42 -1.54
CA VAL A 414 -6.20 21.33 -1.59
C VAL A 414 -5.71 21.07 -3.01
N ILE A 415 -6.37 20.18 -3.76
CA ILE A 415 -6.05 19.91 -5.17
C ILE A 415 -6.30 21.15 -6.02
N GLN A 416 -7.42 21.86 -5.82
CA GLN A 416 -7.74 23.06 -6.60
C GLN A 416 -6.76 24.22 -6.37
N MET A 417 -6.30 24.40 -5.14
CA MET A 417 -5.32 25.45 -4.81
C MET A 417 -3.90 25.12 -5.32
N ARG A 418 -3.58 23.84 -5.53
CA ARG A 418 -2.25 23.39 -5.96
C ARG A 418 -2.23 23.04 -7.44
N GLN A 419 -1.72 23.95 -8.26
CA GLN A 419 -1.65 23.79 -9.72
C GLN A 419 -0.57 22.81 -10.22
N ASP A 420 0.40 22.43 -9.36
CA ASP A 420 1.58 21.65 -9.75
C ASP A 420 1.66 20.29 -9.03
N MET A 421 0.51 19.70 -8.66
CA MET A 421 0.47 18.38 -8.02
C MET A 421 0.52 17.27 -9.10
N PRO A 422 1.46 16.32 -9.01
CA PRO A 422 1.47 15.15 -9.87
C PRO A 422 0.16 14.36 -9.79
N THR A 423 -0.31 13.83 -10.92
CA THR A 423 -1.57 13.07 -10.97
C THR A 423 -1.51 11.76 -10.17
N GLU A 424 -0.31 11.18 -10.03
CA GLU A 424 -0.06 10.05 -9.13
C GLU A 424 -0.36 10.37 -7.67
N ASP A 425 -0.03 11.59 -7.22
CA ASP A 425 -0.25 12.00 -5.83
C ASP A 425 -1.73 12.24 -5.57
N ILE A 426 -2.46 12.77 -6.55
CA ILE A 426 -3.91 12.94 -6.49
C ILE A 426 -4.60 11.57 -6.35
N VAL A 427 -4.22 10.59 -7.16
CA VAL A 427 -4.78 9.23 -7.08
C VAL A 427 -4.41 8.56 -5.76
N SER A 428 -3.18 8.74 -5.25
CA SER A 428 -2.80 8.22 -3.92
C SER A 428 -3.64 8.81 -2.78
N LEU A 429 -4.09 10.06 -2.89
CA LEU A 429 -5.04 10.64 -1.92
C LEU A 429 -6.43 10.03 -2.05
N GLN A 430 -6.88 9.69 -3.26
CA GLN A 430 -8.14 8.95 -3.44
C GLN A 430 -8.04 7.53 -2.89
N VAL A 431 -6.88 6.88 -3.02
CA VAL A 431 -6.61 5.56 -2.40
C VAL A 431 -6.79 5.63 -0.88
N SER A 432 -6.21 6.63 -0.21
CA SER A 432 -6.37 6.78 1.24
C SER A 432 -7.80 7.14 1.63
N LEU A 433 -8.54 7.89 0.81
CA LEU A 433 -9.97 8.16 1.02
C LEU A 433 -10.83 6.88 0.94
N ILE A 434 -10.57 5.98 -0.02
CA ILE A 434 -11.25 4.68 -0.08
C ILE A 434 -10.93 3.85 1.16
N HIS A 435 -9.65 3.81 1.55
CA HIS A 435 -9.24 3.08 2.75
C HIS A 435 -9.92 3.61 4.02
N LEU A 436 -10.06 4.94 4.14
CA LEU A 436 -10.81 5.57 5.21
C LEU A 436 -12.29 5.19 5.17
N ALA A 437 -12.93 5.27 4.01
CA ALA A 437 -14.34 4.93 3.86
C ALA A 437 -14.61 3.46 4.25
N LEU A 438 -13.77 2.54 3.77
CA LEU A 438 -13.90 1.11 4.06
C LEU A 438 -13.63 0.77 5.53
N LYS A 439 -12.67 1.45 6.16
CA LYS A 439 -12.37 1.22 7.58
C LYS A 439 -13.43 1.83 8.49
N CYS A 440 -13.76 3.11 8.29
CA CYS A 440 -14.66 3.83 9.18
C CYS A 440 -16.14 3.54 8.92
N TYR A 441 -16.53 3.21 7.69
CA TYR A 441 -17.93 3.07 7.27
C TYR A 441 -18.14 1.83 6.38
N ARG A 442 -17.90 0.62 6.92
CA ARG A 442 -18.04 -0.66 6.17
C ARG A 442 -19.40 -0.85 5.50
N GLU A 443 -20.47 -0.41 6.15
CA GLU A 443 -21.85 -0.61 5.66
C GLU A 443 -22.24 0.34 4.53
N ARG A 444 -21.55 1.48 4.36
CA ARG A 444 -21.93 2.51 3.39
C ARG A 444 -21.11 2.42 2.10
N VAL A 445 -21.62 1.63 1.16
CA VAL A 445 -21.06 1.48 -0.19
C VAL A 445 -21.09 2.79 -0.99
N ASP A 446 -22.06 3.68 -0.71
CA ASP A 446 -22.23 4.98 -1.38
C ASP A 446 -20.97 5.86 -1.32
N TYR A 447 -20.22 5.80 -0.22
CA TYR A 447 -19.00 6.59 -0.06
C TYR A 447 -17.87 6.11 -0.94
N VAL A 448 -17.74 4.79 -1.11
CA VAL A 448 -16.76 4.23 -2.04
C VAL A 448 -17.13 4.64 -3.46
N ASP A 449 -18.41 4.53 -3.85
CA ASP A 449 -18.86 4.97 -5.18
C ASP A 449 -18.64 6.48 -5.39
N LYS A 450 -18.83 7.31 -4.35
CA LYS A 450 -18.55 8.75 -4.43
C LYS A 450 -17.07 9.06 -4.65
N VAL A 451 -16.15 8.31 -4.03
CA VAL A 451 -14.70 8.46 -4.31
C VAL A 451 -14.38 8.06 -5.74
N LEU A 452 -14.97 6.96 -6.24
CA LEU A 452 -14.80 6.52 -7.62
C LEU A 452 -15.32 7.57 -8.61
N GLN A 453 -16.52 8.12 -8.36
CA GLN A 453 -17.09 9.23 -9.15
C GLN A 453 -16.16 10.45 -9.17
N THR A 454 -15.66 10.85 -8.00
CA THR A 454 -14.76 12.02 -7.89
C THR A 454 -13.45 11.77 -8.64
N THR A 455 -12.94 10.53 -8.59
CA THR A 455 -11.75 10.11 -9.34
C THR A 455 -12.00 10.18 -10.85
N GLU A 456 -13.16 9.71 -11.33
CA GLU A 456 -13.58 9.82 -12.72
C GLU A 456 -13.65 11.29 -13.18
N GLU A 457 -14.31 12.15 -12.41
CA GLU A 457 -14.38 13.59 -12.68
C GLU A 457 -13.01 14.26 -12.75
N ILE A 458 -12.06 13.85 -11.89
CA ILE A 458 -10.68 14.34 -11.90
C ILE A 458 -9.98 13.93 -13.20
N PHE A 459 -10.10 12.67 -13.64
CA PHE A 459 -9.52 12.21 -14.90
C PHE A 459 -10.10 12.93 -16.12
N VAL A 460 -11.42 13.17 -16.13
CA VAL A 460 -12.10 13.95 -17.17
C VAL A 460 -11.59 15.39 -17.21
N LYS A 461 -11.47 16.06 -16.06
CA LYS A 461 -10.94 17.43 -15.96
C LYS A 461 -9.49 17.54 -16.45
N LEU A 462 -8.68 16.50 -16.21
CA LEU A 462 -7.29 16.43 -16.65
C LEU A 462 -7.13 16.01 -18.12
N GLY A 463 -8.22 15.62 -18.79
CA GLY A 463 -8.20 15.19 -20.20
C GLY A 463 -7.46 13.87 -20.44
N ILE A 464 -7.34 13.02 -19.42
CA ILE A 464 -6.64 11.73 -19.52
C ILE A 464 -7.61 10.70 -20.09
N THR A 465 -7.37 10.29 -21.33
CA THR A 465 -8.22 9.32 -22.03
C THR A 465 -7.77 7.87 -21.86
N ARG A 466 -6.49 7.63 -21.53
CA ARG A 466 -5.94 6.28 -21.33
C ARG A 466 -4.78 6.29 -20.35
N VAL A 467 -4.81 5.39 -19.38
CA VAL A 467 -3.77 5.24 -18.35
C VAL A 467 -3.00 3.94 -18.58
N GLU A 468 -1.72 4.07 -18.90
CA GLU A 468 -0.80 2.93 -19.04
C GLU A 468 -0.34 2.39 -17.67
N LEU A 469 -0.33 1.08 -17.49
CA LEU A 469 0.12 0.42 -16.26
C LEU A 469 1.61 0.65 -15.95
N SER A 470 2.43 0.91 -16.99
CA SER A 470 3.85 1.22 -16.83
C SER A 470 4.06 2.52 -16.04
N LYS A 471 3.13 3.48 -16.22
CA LYS A 471 3.19 4.78 -15.55
C LYS A 471 2.77 4.64 -14.08
N PRO A 472 3.35 5.44 -13.17
CA PRO A 472 3.02 5.41 -11.74
C PRO A 472 1.52 5.63 -11.48
N VAL A 473 0.87 6.50 -12.27
CA VAL A 473 -0.58 6.73 -12.23
C VAL A 473 -1.38 5.45 -12.45
N GLY A 474 -0.97 4.59 -13.40
CA GLY A 474 -1.64 3.33 -13.69
C GLY A 474 -1.50 2.32 -12.55
N LYS A 475 -0.34 2.26 -11.91
CA LYS A 475 -0.12 1.41 -10.72
C LYS A 475 -0.99 1.85 -9.55
N GLU A 476 -1.08 3.15 -9.31
CA GLU A 476 -1.92 3.72 -8.26
C GLU A 476 -3.42 3.54 -8.53
N LEU A 477 -3.85 3.68 -9.79
CA LEU A 477 -5.24 3.44 -10.18
C LEU A 477 -5.64 1.97 -10.00
N VAL A 478 -4.78 1.03 -10.42
CA VAL A 478 -5.03 -0.40 -10.16
C VAL A 478 -5.03 -0.70 -8.66
N ARG A 479 -4.15 -0.05 -7.87
CA ARG A 479 -4.18 -0.17 -6.41
C ARG A 479 -5.49 0.33 -5.82
N LEU A 480 -6.01 1.47 -6.31
CA LEU A 480 -7.31 2.03 -5.92
C LEU A 480 -8.45 1.03 -6.16
N LEU A 481 -8.48 0.40 -7.34
CA LEU A 481 -9.52 -0.57 -7.70
C LEU A 481 -9.40 -1.91 -6.95
N LYS A 482 -8.19 -2.32 -6.55
CA LYS A 482 -7.98 -3.57 -5.79
C LYS A 482 -8.50 -3.52 -4.36
N ILE A 483 -8.49 -2.34 -3.71
CA ILE A 483 -8.84 -2.22 -2.28
C ILE A 483 -10.32 -2.59 -2.00
N PRO A 484 -11.32 -2.10 -2.75
CA PRO A 484 -12.70 -2.52 -2.58
C PRO A 484 -12.89 -4.03 -2.75
N VAL A 485 -12.22 -4.62 -3.75
CA VAL A 485 -12.29 -6.06 -4.03
C VAL A 485 -11.76 -6.90 -2.85
N GLN A 486 -10.65 -6.48 -2.25
CA GLN A 486 -10.07 -7.16 -1.09
C GLN A 486 -10.91 -7.02 0.19
N SER A 487 -11.70 -5.96 0.30
CA SER A 487 -12.36 -5.61 1.57
C SER A 487 -13.79 -6.13 1.66
N TYR A 488 -14.54 -6.10 0.55
CA TYR A 488 -15.95 -6.49 0.57
C TYR A 488 -16.18 -8.01 0.52
N ASN A 489 -15.20 -8.79 0.08
CA ASN A 489 -15.24 -10.26 -0.12
C ASN A 489 -16.34 -10.76 -1.08
N ASP A 490 -17.45 -10.03 -1.25
CA ASP A 490 -18.55 -10.36 -2.14
C ASP A 490 -18.50 -9.52 -3.43
N LEU A 491 -18.34 -10.21 -4.56
CA LEU A 491 -18.33 -9.61 -5.90
C LEU A 491 -19.65 -8.87 -6.20
N LEU A 492 -20.77 -9.30 -5.62
CA LEU A 492 -22.08 -8.69 -5.89
C LEU A 492 -22.17 -7.25 -5.40
N THR A 493 -21.51 -6.92 -4.29
CA THR A 493 -21.44 -5.54 -3.78
C THR A 493 -20.62 -4.63 -4.69
N ILE A 494 -19.61 -5.19 -5.38
CA ILE A 494 -18.76 -4.46 -6.31
C ILE A 494 -19.53 -4.16 -7.61
N LEU A 495 -20.43 -5.06 -8.02
CA LEU A 495 -21.32 -4.84 -9.16
C LEU A 495 -22.32 -3.70 -8.94
N GLN A 496 -22.65 -3.38 -7.68
CA GLN A 496 -23.51 -2.24 -7.37
C GLN A 496 -22.81 -0.89 -7.59
N LEU A 497 -21.48 -0.87 -7.68
CA LEU A 497 -20.69 0.35 -7.91
C LEU A 497 -20.79 0.77 -9.38
N SER A 498 -21.58 1.81 -9.63
CA SER A 498 -21.87 2.31 -10.98
C SER A 498 -20.61 2.86 -11.68
N HIS A 499 -19.73 3.52 -10.93
CA HIS A 499 -18.54 4.18 -11.47
C HIS A 499 -17.30 3.28 -11.57
N PHE A 500 -17.35 2.07 -11.02
CA PHE A 500 -16.24 1.11 -11.07
C PHE A 500 -15.95 0.64 -12.50
N GLY A 501 -17.00 0.34 -13.27
CA GLY A 501 -16.89 -0.07 -14.67
C GLY A 501 -16.28 1.03 -15.56
N SER A 502 -16.68 2.29 -15.36
CA SER A 502 -16.15 3.44 -16.11
C SER A 502 -14.66 3.65 -15.89
N LEU A 503 -14.20 3.57 -14.64
CA LEU A 503 -12.78 3.70 -14.31
C LEU A 503 -11.94 2.55 -14.88
N LEU A 504 -12.47 1.34 -14.90
CA LEU A 504 -11.80 0.19 -15.51
C LEU A 504 -11.59 0.39 -17.02
N GLN A 505 -12.52 1.05 -17.72
CA GLN A 505 -12.37 1.35 -19.14
C GLN A 505 -11.23 2.34 -19.44
N LEU A 506 -10.91 3.24 -18.49
CA LEU A 506 -9.79 4.20 -18.62
C LEU A 506 -8.41 3.53 -18.55
N CYS A 507 -8.32 2.34 -17.95
CA CYS A 507 -7.08 1.55 -17.88
C CYS A 507 -6.70 0.98 -19.25
N ASP A 508 -5.41 0.80 -19.49
CA ASP A 508 -4.88 0.04 -20.62
C ASP A 508 -5.26 -1.45 -20.57
N TYR A 509 -5.09 -2.16 -21.69
CA TYR A 509 -5.38 -3.59 -21.78
C TYR A 509 -4.67 -4.40 -20.69
N ARG A 510 -3.39 -4.12 -20.42
CA ARG A 510 -2.61 -4.82 -19.38
C ARG A 510 -3.19 -4.58 -17.98
N GLY A 511 -3.56 -3.34 -17.64
CA GLY A 511 -4.21 -3.00 -16.37
C GLY A 511 -5.58 -3.66 -16.23
N ARG A 512 -6.40 -3.64 -17.29
CA ARG A 512 -7.71 -4.31 -17.31
C ARG A 512 -7.57 -5.83 -17.14
N LYS A 513 -6.57 -6.44 -17.80
CA LYS A 513 -6.26 -7.87 -17.71
C LYS A 513 -5.87 -8.29 -16.29
N VAL A 514 -4.92 -7.57 -15.67
CA VAL A 514 -4.52 -7.81 -14.27
C VAL A 514 -5.69 -7.67 -13.30
N MET A 515 -6.55 -6.66 -13.52
CA MET A 515 -7.72 -6.46 -12.67
C MET A 515 -8.77 -7.56 -12.86
N ALA A 516 -9.01 -7.99 -14.10
CA ALA A 516 -9.92 -9.09 -14.39
C ALA A 516 -9.46 -10.40 -13.75
N CYS A 517 -8.17 -10.74 -13.83
CA CYS A 517 -7.62 -11.92 -13.13
C CYS A 517 -7.81 -11.81 -11.62
N PHE A 518 -7.60 -10.61 -11.06
CA PHE A 518 -7.78 -10.38 -9.63
C PHE A 518 -9.24 -10.52 -9.18
N LEU A 519 -10.20 -10.00 -9.97
CA LEU A 519 -11.63 -10.15 -9.71
C LEU A 519 -12.06 -11.62 -9.74
N VAL A 520 -11.60 -12.38 -10.75
CA VAL A 520 -11.91 -13.81 -10.88
C VAL A 520 -11.31 -14.61 -9.73
N ASN A 521 -10.05 -14.37 -9.36
CA ASN A 521 -9.43 -15.05 -8.22
C ASN A 521 -10.16 -14.74 -6.91
N SER A 522 -10.51 -13.47 -6.67
CA SER A 522 -11.27 -13.12 -5.47
C SER A 522 -12.65 -13.78 -5.43
N ALA A 523 -13.33 -13.90 -6.57
CA ALA A 523 -14.61 -14.60 -6.67
C ALA A 523 -14.47 -16.11 -6.40
N LEU A 524 -13.37 -16.71 -6.87
CA LEU A 524 -13.05 -18.13 -6.65
C LEU A 524 -12.59 -18.43 -5.23
N GLU A 525 -11.85 -17.53 -4.58
CA GLU A 525 -11.41 -17.70 -3.19
C GLU A 525 -12.58 -17.63 -2.20
N ASN A 526 -13.58 -16.82 -2.52
CA ASN A 526 -14.76 -16.60 -1.67
C ASN A 526 -15.98 -17.43 -2.08
N ASP A 527 -15.88 -18.28 -3.12
CA ASP A 527 -16.97 -19.08 -3.69
C ASP A 527 -18.28 -18.26 -3.93
N THR A 528 -18.14 -17.04 -4.45
CA THR A 528 -19.28 -16.13 -4.65
C THR A 528 -20.16 -16.62 -5.79
N LEU A 529 -21.40 -16.98 -5.48
CA LEU A 529 -22.39 -17.44 -6.47
C LEU A 529 -22.99 -16.26 -7.24
N ILE A 530 -23.19 -16.43 -8.54
CA ILE A 530 -23.84 -15.44 -9.42
C ILE A 530 -25.23 -15.96 -9.82
N PRO A 531 -26.30 -15.52 -9.14
CA PRO A 531 -27.63 -16.11 -9.30
C PRO A 531 -28.46 -15.51 -10.45
N THR A 532 -28.12 -14.32 -10.96
CA THR A 532 -28.95 -13.63 -11.97
C THR A 532 -28.23 -13.46 -13.32
N PRO A 533 -28.96 -13.53 -14.45
CA PRO A 533 -28.38 -13.32 -15.77
C PRO A 533 -27.86 -11.90 -15.99
N GLU A 534 -28.46 -10.89 -15.33
CA GLU A 534 -28.00 -9.51 -15.40
C GLU A 534 -26.64 -9.33 -14.71
N GLN A 535 -26.46 -9.93 -13.53
CA GLN A 535 -25.16 -9.93 -12.83
C GLN A 535 -24.10 -10.69 -13.64
N ALA A 536 -24.47 -11.82 -14.27
CA ALA A 536 -23.56 -12.56 -15.14
C ALA A 536 -23.11 -11.71 -16.34
N ASP A 537 -24.02 -10.97 -16.98
CA ASP A 537 -23.67 -10.06 -18.09
C ASP A 537 -22.70 -8.96 -17.63
N GLN A 538 -22.99 -8.33 -16.48
CA GLN A 538 -22.14 -7.27 -15.92
C GLN A 538 -20.73 -7.78 -15.57
N VAL A 539 -20.62 -8.94 -14.90
CA VAL A 539 -19.30 -9.51 -14.57
C VAL A 539 -18.53 -9.85 -15.84
N LEU A 540 -19.18 -10.46 -16.83
CA LEU A 540 -18.55 -10.82 -18.11
C LEU A 540 -18.07 -9.58 -18.87
N ASN A 541 -18.78 -8.46 -18.77
CA ASN A 541 -18.33 -7.17 -19.32
C ASN A 541 -17.09 -6.62 -18.57
N LEU A 542 -17.04 -6.77 -17.24
CA LEU A 542 -15.87 -6.37 -16.43
C LEU A 542 -14.63 -7.22 -16.75
N ILE A 543 -14.82 -8.53 -16.97
CA ILE A 543 -13.74 -9.46 -17.35
C ILE A 543 -13.57 -9.57 -18.87
N SER A 544 -14.11 -8.63 -19.64
CA SER A 544 -14.01 -8.63 -21.11
C SER A 544 -12.59 -8.78 -21.66
N PRO A 545 -11.49 -8.29 -21.03
CA PRO A 545 -10.14 -8.55 -21.55
C PRO A 545 -9.74 -10.02 -21.52
N LEU A 546 -10.31 -10.83 -20.60
CA LEU A 546 -10.06 -12.27 -20.52
C LEU A 546 -10.98 -13.06 -21.46
N VAL A 547 -12.15 -12.50 -21.78
CA VAL A 547 -13.19 -13.18 -22.56
C VAL A 547 -13.10 -12.88 -24.05
N GLN A 548 -12.77 -11.64 -24.46
CA GLN A 548 -12.75 -11.19 -25.84
C GLN A 548 -11.40 -10.58 -26.21
N ASP A 549 -10.97 -10.76 -27.46
CA ASP A 549 -9.83 -10.04 -28.01
C ASP A 549 -10.23 -8.57 -28.20
N GLN A 550 -9.49 -7.65 -27.58
CA GLN A 550 -9.76 -6.22 -27.65
C GLN A 550 -8.91 -5.56 -28.74
N PRO A 551 -9.40 -4.51 -29.42
CA PRO A 551 -8.65 -3.81 -30.46
C PRO A 551 -7.38 -3.13 -29.93
N ASP A 552 -7.31 -2.96 -28.61
CA ASP A 552 -6.23 -2.33 -27.85
C ASP A 552 -5.12 -3.30 -27.40
N GLN A 553 -5.24 -4.59 -27.74
CA GLN A 553 -4.31 -5.64 -27.34
C GLN A 553 -2.97 -5.47 -28.08
N PRO A 554 -1.82 -5.45 -27.37
CA PRO A 554 -0.52 -5.43 -28.03
C PRO A 554 -0.28 -6.75 -28.77
N ASP A 555 0.30 -6.69 -29.97
CA ASP A 555 0.64 -7.85 -30.82
C ASP A 555 1.79 -8.73 -30.27
N GLU A 556 2.13 -8.61 -28.98
CA GLU A 556 3.14 -9.44 -28.36
C GLU A 556 2.60 -10.84 -28.12
N GLU A 557 3.37 -11.87 -28.51
CA GLU A 557 3.05 -13.26 -28.19
C GLU A 557 3.08 -13.43 -26.67
N GLU A 558 1.89 -13.57 -26.07
CA GLU A 558 1.75 -13.90 -24.65
C GLU A 558 2.37 -15.28 -24.38
N ASP A 559 2.95 -15.44 -23.19
CA ASP A 559 3.49 -16.72 -22.76
C ASP A 559 2.36 -17.77 -22.78
N PRO A 560 2.53 -18.91 -23.49
CA PRO A 560 1.51 -19.94 -23.55
C PRO A 560 1.15 -20.53 -22.18
N GLU A 561 2.05 -20.49 -21.18
CA GLU A 561 1.75 -20.94 -19.82
C GLU A 561 0.85 -19.95 -19.08
N ASP A 562 1.19 -18.66 -19.10
CA ASP A 562 0.37 -17.60 -18.48
C ASP A 562 -1.04 -17.55 -19.11
N PHE A 563 -1.12 -17.63 -20.44
CA PHE A 563 -2.40 -17.67 -21.15
C PHE A 563 -3.24 -18.88 -20.74
N LEU A 564 -2.62 -20.04 -20.53
CA LEU A 564 -3.32 -21.24 -20.10
C LEU A 564 -3.89 -21.07 -18.69
N GLU A 565 -3.09 -20.56 -17.75
CA GLU A 565 -3.55 -20.31 -16.38
C GLU A 565 -4.76 -19.37 -16.36
N GLU A 566 -4.71 -18.27 -17.12
CA GLU A 566 -5.80 -17.31 -17.24
C GLU A 566 -7.09 -17.93 -17.79
N GLN A 567 -6.99 -18.73 -18.84
CA GLN A 567 -8.16 -19.37 -19.44
C GLN A 567 -8.73 -20.48 -18.54
N VAL A 568 -7.88 -21.16 -17.77
CA VAL A 568 -8.33 -22.10 -16.72
C VAL A 568 -9.07 -21.36 -15.61
N LEU A 569 -8.64 -20.16 -15.22
CA LEU A 569 -9.38 -19.33 -14.26
C LEU A 569 -10.78 -18.98 -14.76
N VAL A 570 -10.93 -18.56 -16.01
CA VAL A 570 -12.25 -18.28 -16.62
C VAL A 570 -13.10 -19.56 -16.68
N GLY A 571 -12.50 -20.70 -17.01
CA GLY A 571 -13.20 -22.00 -17.01
C GLY A 571 -13.68 -22.42 -15.62
N ARG A 572 -12.89 -22.17 -14.57
CA ARG A 572 -13.30 -22.38 -13.18
C ARG A 572 -14.39 -21.40 -12.76
N PHE A 573 -14.25 -20.13 -13.13
CA PHE A 573 -15.22 -19.09 -12.85
C PHE A 573 -16.59 -19.39 -13.47
N ALA A 574 -16.63 -20.01 -14.65
CA ALA A 574 -17.88 -20.44 -15.26
C ALA A 574 -18.70 -21.33 -14.31
N ASN A 575 -18.05 -22.15 -13.48
CA ASN A 575 -18.72 -23.02 -12.52
C ASN A 575 -19.39 -22.29 -11.35
N LEU A 576 -19.01 -21.04 -11.04
CA LEU A 576 -19.62 -20.21 -9.99
C LEU A 576 -20.96 -19.58 -10.42
N MET A 577 -21.24 -19.56 -11.72
CA MET A 577 -22.50 -19.06 -12.27
C MET A 577 -23.62 -20.09 -12.08
N VAL A 578 -24.15 -20.16 -10.85
CA VAL A 578 -25.23 -21.06 -10.46
C VAL A 578 -26.42 -20.28 -9.90
N ALA A 579 -27.58 -20.49 -10.50
CA ALA A 579 -28.87 -20.02 -10.01
C ALA A 579 -29.64 -21.15 -9.31
N ASP A 580 -30.49 -20.77 -8.37
CA ASP A 580 -31.39 -21.68 -7.65
C ASP A 580 -32.51 -22.21 -8.57
N LEU A 581 -32.97 -21.37 -9.50
CA LEU A 581 -34.02 -21.71 -10.46
C LEU A 581 -33.42 -22.26 -11.76
N PRO A 582 -33.83 -23.46 -12.23
CA PRO A 582 -33.33 -24.06 -13.47
C PRO A 582 -33.53 -23.19 -14.72
N ASP A 583 -34.63 -22.44 -14.80
CA ASP A 583 -34.92 -21.56 -15.93
C ASP A 583 -33.98 -20.35 -15.95
N GLN A 584 -33.64 -19.79 -14.78
CA GLN A 584 -32.64 -18.73 -14.66
C GLN A 584 -31.23 -19.25 -14.98
N GLN A 585 -30.90 -20.47 -14.57
CA GLN A 585 -29.64 -21.12 -14.93
C GLN A 585 -29.48 -21.23 -16.45
N TYR A 586 -30.56 -21.58 -17.18
CA TYR A 586 -30.51 -21.66 -18.63
C TYR A 586 -30.22 -20.29 -19.27
N LEU A 587 -30.84 -19.21 -18.76
CA LEU A 587 -30.58 -17.85 -19.23
C LEU A 587 -29.14 -17.41 -18.96
N ILE A 588 -28.58 -17.72 -17.78
CA ILE A 588 -27.18 -17.44 -17.44
C ILE A 588 -26.23 -18.14 -18.42
N VAL A 589 -26.45 -19.43 -18.67
CA VAL A 589 -25.62 -20.22 -19.60
C VAL A 589 -25.72 -19.68 -21.04
N MET A 590 -26.90 -19.21 -21.46
CA MET A 590 -27.09 -18.57 -22.76
C MET A 590 -26.34 -17.23 -22.86
N THR A 591 -26.40 -16.40 -21.82
CA THR A 591 -25.65 -15.14 -21.74
C THR A 591 -24.15 -15.40 -21.75
N ALA A 592 -23.66 -16.36 -20.96
CA ALA A 592 -22.25 -16.74 -20.92
C ALA A 592 -21.77 -17.23 -22.30
N ARG A 593 -22.59 -18.02 -23.01
CA ARG A 593 -22.27 -18.52 -24.35
C ARG A 593 -22.10 -17.41 -25.37
N LYS A 594 -22.92 -16.35 -25.28
CA LYS A 594 -22.83 -15.16 -26.15
C LYS A 594 -21.46 -14.48 -25.98
N HIS A 595 -21.03 -14.27 -24.73
CA HIS A 595 -19.75 -13.62 -24.41
C HIS A 595 -18.53 -14.49 -24.72
N PHE A 596 -18.52 -15.77 -24.34
CA PHE A 596 -17.41 -16.67 -24.67
C PHE A 596 -17.32 -16.97 -26.17
N GLY A 597 -18.44 -16.87 -26.91
CA GLY A 597 -18.44 -17.02 -28.36
C GLY A 597 -17.68 -15.93 -29.11
N SER A 598 -17.53 -14.74 -28.52
CA SER A 598 -16.72 -13.64 -29.08
C SER A 598 -15.22 -13.72 -28.76
N GLY A 599 -14.76 -14.75 -28.02
CA GLY A 599 -13.38 -14.88 -27.56
C GLY A 599 -12.36 -15.42 -28.56
N GLY A 600 -12.76 -15.68 -29.80
CA GLY A 600 -11.87 -16.24 -30.83
C GLY A 600 -11.46 -17.69 -30.59
N ASN A 601 -10.78 -18.28 -31.57
CA ASN A 601 -10.51 -19.74 -31.62
C ASN A 601 -9.60 -20.22 -30.47
N LYS A 602 -8.67 -19.38 -29.99
CA LYS A 602 -7.72 -19.76 -28.94
C LYS A 602 -8.37 -19.92 -27.55
N ARG A 603 -9.29 -19.02 -27.18
CA ARG A 603 -9.93 -18.98 -25.84
C ARG A 603 -11.12 -19.94 -25.73
N ILE A 604 -11.86 -20.09 -26.83
CA ILE A 604 -13.05 -20.95 -26.94
C ILE A 604 -12.76 -22.41 -26.52
N ARG A 605 -11.53 -22.91 -26.78
CA ARG A 605 -11.07 -24.24 -26.38
C ARG A 605 -11.27 -24.55 -24.89
N TYR A 606 -11.08 -23.55 -24.02
CA TYR A 606 -11.07 -23.75 -22.56
C TYR A 606 -12.37 -23.31 -21.90
N THR A 607 -13.08 -22.33 -22.48
CA THR A 607 -14.25 -21.69 -21.87
C THR A 607 -15.58 -22.34 -22.25
N LEU A 608 -15.71 -22.92 -23.45
CA LEU A 608 -16.96 -23.58 -23.86
C LEU A 608 -17.20 -24.97 -23.23
N PRO A 609 -16.20 -25.84 -23.01
CA PRO A 609 -16.45 -27.15 -22.39
C PRO A 609 -17.14 -27.08 -21.02
N PRO A 610 -16.75 -26.20 -20.07
CA PRO A 610 -17.47 -26.01 -18.82
C PRO A 610 -18.96 -25.69 -19.01
N LEU A 611 -19.32 -24.83 -19.98
CA LEU A 611 -20.72 -24.51 -20.28
C LEU A 611 -21.50 -25.72 -20.78
N VAL A 612 -20.88 -26.58 -21.60
CA VAL A 612 -21.50 -27.81 -22.08
C VAL A 612 -21.77 -28.77 -20.91
N PHE A 613 -20.81 -28.93 -20.00
CA PHE A 613 -21.01 -29.76 -18.79
C PHE A 613 -22.08 -29.19 -17.86
N GLN A 614 -22.11 -27.88 -17.63
CA GLN A 614 -23.19 -27.24 -16.87
C GLN A 614 -24.56 -27.43 -17.53
N SER A 615 -24.61 -27.38 -18.85
CA SER A 615 -25.84 -27.64 -19.61
C SER A 615 -26.32 -29.08 -19.45
N TYR A 616 -25.41 -30.05 -19.45
CA TYR A 616 -25.75 -31.46 -19.16
C TYR A 616 -26.22 -31.67 -17.72
N GLN A 617 -25.57 -31.04 -16.74
CA GLN A 617 -26.04 -31.08 -15.35
C GLN A 617 -27.43 -30.46 -15.21
N LEU A 618 -27.70 -29.36 -15.93
CA LEU A 618 -29.01 -28.74 -15.96
C LEU A 618 -30.07 -29.67 -16.56
N ALA A 619 -29.74 -30.43 -17.61
CA ALA A 619 -30.64 -31.43 -18.18
C ALA A 619 -31.01 -32.54 -17.16
N PHE A 620 -30.06 -32.99 -16.34
CA PHE A 620 -30.36 -33.92 -15.24
C PHE A 620 -31.26 -33.28 -14.15
N LYS A 621 -31.05 -32.00 -13.83
CA LYS A 621 -31.93 -31.28 -12.89
C LYS A 621 -33.37 -31.19 -13.41
N TYR A 622 -33.56 -30.88 -14.70
CA TYR A 622 -34.90 -30.89 -15.31
C TYR A 622 -35.56 -32.26 -15.26
N ARG A 623 -34.80 -33.33 -15.49
CA ARG A 623 -35.31 -34.69 -15.34
C ARG A 623 -35.77 -35.00 -13.92
N ALA A 624 -35.00 -34.60 -12.91
CA ALA A 624 -35.38 -34.78 -11.50
C ALA A 624 -36.64 -33.96 -11.12
N LEU A 625 -36.96 -32.92 -11.91
CA LEU A 625 -38.13 -32.07 -11.76
C LEU A 625 -39.29 -32.48 -12.68
N SER A 626 -39.24 -33.67 -13.29
CA SER A 626 -40.27 -34.17 -14.22
C SER A 626 -41.69 -34.12 -13.64
N ASP A 627 -41.82 -34.33 -12.33
CA ASP A 627 -43.13 -34.38 -11.65
C ASP A 627 -43.78 -33.00 -11.48
N LYS A 628 -43.02 -31.90 -11.67
CA LYS A 628 -43.48 -30.52 -11.41
C LYS A 628 -43.62 -29.68 -12.68
N ASP A 629 -42.98 -30.05 -13.78
CA ASP A 629 -42.95 -29.25 -15.01
C ASP A 629 -43.32 -30.10 -16.22
N ASP A 630 -44.55 -29.97 -16.72
CA ASP A 630 -45.05 -30.68 -17.91
C ASP A 630 -44.25 -30.37 -19.20
N LYS A 631 -43.42 -29.32 -19.20
CA LYS A 631 -42.62 -28.90 -20.37
C LYS A 631 -41.15 -29.29 -20.28
N TRP A 632 -40.76 -30.13 -19.31
CA TRP A 632 -39.37 -30.53 -19.08
C TRP A 632 -38.70 -31.12 -20.33
N GLU A 633 -39.42 -31.92 -21.12
CA GLU A 633 -38.89 -32.57 -22.33
C GLU A 633 -38.53 -31.56 -23.43
N LYS A 634 -39.38 -30.56 -23.66
CA LYS A 634 -39.12 -29.48 -24.63
C LYS A 634 -37.92 -28.63 -24.19
N LYS A 635 -37.75 -28.42 -22.89
CA LYS A 635 -36.60 -27.71 -22.32
C LYS A 635 -35.31 -28.54 -22.50
N CYS A 636 -35.34 -29.85 -22.21
CA CYS A 636 -34.22 -30.75 -22.46
C CYS A 636 -33.79 -30.75 -23.93
N ASN A 637 -34.73 -30.86 -24.88
CA ASN A 637 -34.41 -30.81 -26.31
C ASN A 637 -33.71 -29.48 -26.69
N LYS A 638 -34.20 -28.33 -26.20
CA LYS A 638 -33.52 -27.04 -26.40
C LYS A 638 -32.12 -26.98 -25.80
N ILE A 639 -31.89 -27.62 -24.65
CA ILE A 639 -30.55 -27.72 -24.04
C ILE A 639 -29.61 -28.53 -24.93
N PHE A 640 -30.06 -29.68 -25.45
CA PHE A 640 -29.23 -30.48 -26.36
C PHE A 640 -28.96 -29.76 -27.69
N GLN A 641 -29.92 -29.04 -28.25
CA GLN A 641 -29.69 -28.17 -29.42
C GLN A 641 -28.66 -27.08 -29.11
N PHE A 642 -28.72 -26.49 -27.92
CA PHE A 642 -27.74 -25.50 -27.46
C PHE A 642 -26.34 -26.12 -27.28
N CYS A 643 -26.23 -27.32 -26.69
CA CYS A 643 -24.97 -28.06 -26.59
C CYS A 643 -24.41 -28.36 -27.98
N HIS A 644 -25.24 -28.83 -28.91
CA HIS A 644 -24.85 -29.08 -30.29
C HIS A 644 -24.25 -27.82 -30.94
N GLN A 645 -24.97 -26.69 -30.91
CA GLN A 645 -24.48 -25.43 -31.47
C GLN A 645 -23.18 -24.95 -30.82
N THR A 646 -23.02 -25.21 -29.51
CA THR A 646 -21.80 -24.87 -28.77
C THR A 646 -20.62 -25.75 -29.17
N ILE A 647 -20.84 -27.05 -29.35
CA ILE A 647 -19.82 -28.00 -29.81
C ILE A 647 -19.48 -27.75 -31.29
N SER A 648 -20.46 -27.46 -32.15
CA SER A 648 -20.20 -27.10 -33.55
C SER A 648 -19.34 -25.85 -33.70
N ALA A 649 -19.40 -24.92 -32.74
CA ALA A 649 -18.50 -23.77 -32.75
C ALA A 649 -17.05 -24.14 -32.38
N LEU A 650 -16.84 -25.19 -31.59
CA LEU A 650 -15.49 -25.73 -31.33
C LEU A 650 -14.91 -26.42 -32.56
N ILE A 651 -15.75 -27.10 -33.36
CA ILE A 651 -15.34 -27.71 -34.64
C ILE A 651 -14.83 -26.62 -35.60
N LYS A 652 -15.56 -25.50 -35.70
CA LYS A 652 -15.13 -24.33 -36.50
C LYS A 652 -13.81 -23.72 -36.04
N ALA A 653 -13.37 -24.01 -34.81
CA ALA A 653 -12.08 -23.58 -34.28
C ALA A 653 -10.93 -24.59 -34.56
N GLU A 654 -11.14 -25.55 -35.46
CA GLU A 654 -10.17 -26.57 -35.90
C GLU A 654 -9.69 -27.49 -34.76
N LEU A 655 -10.57 -27.74 -33.77
CA LEU A 655 -10.31 -28.68 -32.69
C LEU A 655 -11.03 -30.01 -32.99
N ALA A 656 -10.28 -31.09 -33.22
CA ALA A 656 -10.87 -32.39 -33.56
C ALA A 656 -11.18 -33.27 -32.34
N GLU A 657 -10.24 -33.42 -31.41
CA GLU A 657 -10.36 -34.40 -30.31
C GLU A 657 -11.37 -33.99 -29.22
N LEU A 658 -11.43 -32.70 -28.89
CA LEU A 658 -12.25 -32.19 -27.79
C LEU A 658 -13.75 -32.23 -28.13
N PRO A 659 -14.22 -31.75 -29.31
CA PRO A 659 -15.61 -31.88 -29.72
C PRO A 659 -16.07 -33.33 -29.81
N LEU A 660 -15.22 -34.23 -30.32
CA LEU A 660 -15.51 -35.66 -30.37
C LEU A 660 -15.86 -36.20 -28.98
N ARG A 661 -15.05 -35.92 -27.96
CA ARG A 661 -15.33 -36.33 -26.58
C ARG A 661 -16.61 -35.70 -26.03
N LEU A 662 -16.88 -34.42 -26.34
CA LEU A 662 -18.08 -33.72 -25.88
C LEU A 662 -19.37 -34.25 -26.53
N PHE A 663 -19.32 -34.64 -27.81
CA PHE A 663 -20.45 -35.30 -28.49
C PHE A 663 -20.72 -36.68 -27.92
N LEU A 664 -19.68 -37.49 -27.71
CA LEU A 664 -19.82 -38.80 -27.08
C LEU A 664 -20.41 -38.69 -25.67
N GLN A 665 -19.92 -37.74 -24.87
CA GLN A 665 -20.50 -37.48 -23.55
C GLN A 665 -21.96 -37.01 -23.64
N GLY A 666 -22.29 -36.17 -24.64
CA GLY A 666 -23.66 -35.76 -24.91
C GLY A 666 -24.58 -36.93 -25.26
N ALA A 667 -24.09 -37.89 -26.04
CA ALA A 667 -24.84 -39.09 -26.41
C ALA A 667 -25.12 -39.97 -25.18
N LEU A 668 -24.13 -40.14 -24.28
CA LEU A 668 -24.33 -40.85 -23.01
C LEU A 668 -25.39 -40.16 -22.13
N VAL A 669 -25.31 -38.83 -22.00
CA VAL A 669 -26.27 -38.05 -21.21
C VAL A 669 -27.67 -38.12 -21.81
N ALA A 670 -27.80 -37.99 -23.13
CA ALA A 670 -29.07 -38.13 -23.84
C ALA A 670 -29.68 -39.53 -23.63
N GLY A 671 -28.86 -40.59 -23.73
CA GLY A 671 -29.29 -41.96 -23.49
C GLY A 671 -29.74 -42.23 -22.05
N GLN A 672 -29.20 -41.49 -21.07
CA GLN A 672 -29.65 -41.60 -19.69
C GLN A 672 -30.98 -40.89 -19.46
N ILE A 673 -31.19 -39.68 -19.99
CA ILE A 673 -32.32 -38.79 -19.65
C ILE A 673 -33.67 -39.25 -20.23
N LYS A 674 -33.68 -40.05 -21.32
CA LYS A 674 -34.87 -40.69 -21.91
C LYS A 674 -36.08 -39.74 -22.15
N PHE A 675 -35.88 -38.63 -22.88
CA PHE A 675 -36.94 -37.68 -23.34
C PHE A 675 -37.43 -38.02 -24.77
N GLU A 676 -38.70 -37.84 -25.17
CA GLU A 676 -39.26 -38.34 -26.46
C GLU A 676 -38.32 -38.47 -27.70
N ASN A 677 -37.47 -37.47 -27.99
CA ASN A 677 -36.52 -37.48 -29.12
C ASN A 677 -35.08 -37.93 -28.77
N PHE A 678 -34.86 -38.59 -27.62
CA PHE A 678 -33.53 -38.90 -27.09
C PHE A 678 -32.69 -39.78 -28.04
N GLU A 679 -33.32 -40.72 -28.73
CA GLU A 679 -32.66 -41.65 -29.65
C GLU A 679 -32.09 -40.91 -30.86
N THR A 680 -32.90 -40.03 -31.47
CA THR A 680 -32.47 -39.23 -32.63
C THR A 680 -31.31 -38.30 -32.31
N VAL A 681 -31.35 -37.64 -31.15
CA VAL A 681 -30.28 -36.73 -30.68
C VAL A 681 -29.01 -37.49 -30.37
N ALA A 682 -29.11 -38.65 -29.69
CA ALA A 682 -27.96 -39.49 -29.39
C ALA A 682 -27.31 -40.05 -30.67
N TYR A 683 -28.12 -40.48 -31.64
CA TYR A 683 -27.63 -40.96 -32.93
C TYR A 683 -26.92 -39.86 -33.70
N GLU A 684 -27.50 -38.65 -33.74
CA GLU A 684 -26.91 -37.49 -34.41
C GLU A 684 -25.54 -37.13 -33.80
N PHE A 685 -25.42 -37.11 -32.46
CA PHE A 685 -24.14 -36.82 -31.80
C PHE A 685 -23.07 -37.88 -32.08
N ILE A 686 -23.42 -39.18 -32.08
CA ILE A 686 -22.47 -40.24 -32.42
C ILE A 686 -22.09 -40.16 -33.90
N SER A 687 -23.05 -39.91 -34.80
CA SER A 687 -22.79 -39.74 -36.23
C SER A 687 -21.85 -38.56 -36.49
N GLN A 688 -22.03 -37.43 -35.80
CA GLN A 688 -21.12 -36.28 -35.91
C GLN A 688 -19.73 -36.58 -35.34
N ALA A 689 -19.64 -37.36 -34.25
CA ALA A 689 -18.36 -37.83 -33.73
C ALA A 689 -17.62 -38.73 -34.74
N PHE A 690 -18.35 -39.57 -35.50
CA PHE A 690 -17.78 -40.36 -36.60
C PHE A 690 -17.29 -39.47 -37.75
N SER A 691 -18.07 -38.47 -38.16
CA SER A 691 -17.63 -37.51 -39.18
C SER A 691 -16.33 -36.80 -38.78
N LEU A 692 -16.23 -36.32 -37.54
CA LEU A 692 -14.99 -35.71 -37.03
C LEU A 692 -13.80 -36.67 -37.00
N TYR A 693 -14.05 -37.94 -36.66
CA TYR A 693 -13.03 -38.98 -36.68
C TYR A 693 -12.49 -39.24 -38.09
N GLU A 694 -13.38 -39.27 -39.10
CA GLU A 694 -12.98 -39.53 -40.50
C GLU A 694 -12.32 -38.31 -41.17
N ASP A 695 -12.82 -37.09 -40.88
CA ASP A 695 -12.42 -35.87 -41.59
C ASP A 695 -11.20 -35.17 -40.97
N GLU A 696 -11.11 -35.08 -39.63
CA GLU A 696 -10.13 -34.21 -38.95
C GLU A 696 -9.01 -34.96 -38.20
N ILE A 697 -9.25 -36.17 -37.70
CA ILE A 697 -8.26 -36.91 -36.89
C ILE A 697 -7.34 -37.74 -37.79
N SER A 698 -6.13 -37.24 -38.03
CA SER A 698 -5.12 -37.92 -38.87
C SER A 698 -4.04 -38.68 -38.08
N ASP A 699 -3.78 -38.35 -36.82
CA ASP A 699 -2.77 -39.04 -36.03
C ASP A 699 -3.21 -40.46 -35.65
N SER A 700 -2.35 -41.44 -35.90
CA SER A 700 -2.64 -42.86 -35.69
C SER A 700 -2.91 -43.21 -34.22
N LYS A 701 -2.29 -42.54 -33.24
CA LYS A 701 -2.57 -42.79 -31.82
C LYS A 701 -3.88 -42.12 -31.39
N ALA A 702 -4.12 -40.90 -31.86
CA ALA A 702 -5.39 -40.21 -31.64
C ALA A 702 -6.58 -40.97 -32.26
N GLN A 703 -6.43 -41.51 -33.48
CA GLN A 703 -7.44 -42.33 -34.15
C GLN A 703 -7.80 -43.58 -33.35
N LEU A 704 -6.80 -44.34 -32.85
CA LEU A 704 -7.07 -45.50 -32.00
C LEU A 704 -7.79 -45.11 -30.71
N SER A 705 -7.38 -44.01 -30.09
CA SER A 705 -8.00 -43.51 -28.85
C SER A 705 -9.44 -43.07 -29.08
N ALA A 706 -9.70 -42.34 -30.16
CA ALA A 706 -11.02 -41.87 -30.57
C ALA A 706 -11.96 -43.05 -30.88
N ILE A 707 -11.54 -44.00 -31.71
CA ILE A 707 -12.40 -45.16 -32.04
C ILE A 707 -12.68 -46.02 -30.81
N THR A 708 -11.70 -46.21 -29.93
CA THR A 708 -11.91 -46.94 -28.66
C THR A 708 -12.96 -46.24 -27.78
N LEU A 709 -12.92 -44.90 -27.72
CA LEU A 709 -13.92 -44.11 -26.99
C LEU A 709 -15.31 -44.17 -27.63
N ILE A 710 -15.40 -44.10 -28.97
CA ILE A 710 -16.67 -44.25 -29.69
C ILE A 710 -17.27 -45.63 -29.39
N MET A 711 -16.47 -46.68 -29.48
CA MET A 711 -16.91 -48.05 -29.21
C MET A 711 -17.38 -48.23 -27.76
N GLY A 712 -16.62 -47.73 -26.78
CA GLY A 712 -17.04 -47.76 -25.38
C GLY A 712 -18.31 -46.95 -25.12
N THR A 713 -18.53 -45.86 -25.86
CA THR A 713 -19.75 -45.07 -25.78
C THR A 713 -20.96 -45.82 -26.34
N VAL A 714 -20.82 -46.41 -27.53
CA VAL A 714 -21.87 -47.22 -28.17
C VAL A 714 -22.25 -48.43 -27.30
N GLU A 715 -21.27 -49.08 -26.67
CA GLU A 715 -21.51 -50.18 -25.73
C GLU A 715 -22.35 -49.75 -24.52
N GLN A 716 -22.06 -48.58 -23.95
CA GLN A 716 -22.76 -48.07 -22.76
C GLN A 716 -24.14 -47.47 -23.07
N THR A 717 -24.39 -47.02 -24.30
CA THR A 717 -25.69 -46.49 -24.71
C THR A 717 -26.71 -47.60 -24.89
N SER A 718 -27.72 -47.66 -24.01
CA SER A 718 -28.86 -48.59 -24.11
C SER A 718 -30.10 -47.97 -24.78
N CYS A 719 -29.94 -46.80 -25.40
CA CYS A 719 -31.02 -45.98 -25.91
C CYS A 719 -31.44 -46.29 -27.36
N PHE A 720 -30.70 -47.11 -28.09
CA PHE A 720 -30.97 -47.35 -29.51
C PHE A 720 -31.86 -48.57 -29.72
N SER A 721 -32.76 -48.46 -30.70
CA SER A 721 -33.42 -49.60 -31.36
C SER A 721 -32.40 -50.43 -32.15
N GLU A 722 -32.74 -51.67 -32.48
CA GLU A 722 -31.85 -52.53 -33.29
C GLU A 722 -31.54 -51.91 -34.66
N GLU A 723 -32.51 -51.20 -35.26
CA GLU A 723 -32.38 -50.51 -36.54
C GLU A 723 -31.31 -49.41 -36.54
N ASN A 724 -31.19 -48.65 -35.45
CA ASN A 724 -30.18 -47.58 -35.32
C ASN A 724 -28.85 -48.09 -34.74
N HIS A 725 -28.89 -49.17 -33.94
CA HIS A 725 -27.70 -49.72 -33.30
C HIS A 725 -26.85 -50.59 -34.24
N GLU A 726 -27.46 -51.33 -35.18
CA GLU A 726 -26.72 -52.14 -36.15
C GLU A 726 -25.80 -51.32 -37.08
N PRO A 727 -26.24 -50.20 -37.68
CA PRO A 727 -25.37 -49.34 -38.49
C PRO A 727 -24.15 -48.83 -37.72
N LEU A 728 -24.32 -48.37 -36.49
CA LEU A 728 -23.22 -47.86 -35.65
C LEU A 728 -22.18 -48.94 -35.34
N ARG A 729 -22.62 -50.16 -34.99
CA ARG A 729 -21.72 -51.31 -34.76
C ARG A 729 -20.93 -51.68 -36.01
N THR A 730 -21.59 -51.66 -37.17
CA THR A 730 -20.96 -51.97 -38.45
C THR A 730 -19.95 -50.88 -38.84
N GLN A 731 -20.29 -49.61 -38.61
CA GLN A 731 -19.37 -48.48 -38.79
C GLN A 731 -18.16 -48.55 -37.86
N CYS A 732 -18.33 -48.88 -36.57
CA CYS A 732 -17.23 -49.15 -35.64
C CYS A 732 -16.27 -50.23 -36.20
N ALA A 733 -16.82 -51.35 -36.66
CA ALA A 733 -16.03 -52.45 -37.21
C ALA A 733 -15.28 -52.06 -38.49
N LEU A 734 -15.92 -51.26 -39.36
CA LEU A 734 -15.28 -50.72 -40.57
C LEU A 734 -14.16 -49.75 -40.21
N ALA A 735 -14.40 -48.79 -39.32
CA ALA A 735 -13.40 -47.83 -38.87
C ALA A 735 -12.19 -48.51 -38.19
N ALA A 736 -12.44 -49.50 -37.32
CA ALA A 736 -11.38 -50.30 -36.70
C ALA A 736 -10.53 -51.06 -37.74
N SER A 737 -11.16 -51.57 -38.81
CA SER A 737 -10.45 -52.26 -39.89
C SER A 737 -9.63 -51.33 -40.81
N LYS A 738 -9.96 -50.03 -40.85
CA LYS A 738 -9.30 -49.01 -41.67
C LYS A 738 -8.12 -48.32 -40.97
N LEU A 739 -7.85 -48.62 -39.69
CA LEU A 739 -6.70 -48.05 -38.96
C LEU A 739 -5.38 -48.35 -39.69
N LEU A 740 -4.39 -47.45 -39.66
CA LEU A 740 -3.17 -47.62 -40.47
C LEU A 740 -2.24 -48.74 -39.96
N LYS A 741 -2.10 -48.87 -38.63
CA LYS A 741 -1.16 -49.81 -38.01
C LYS A 741 -1.84 -51.14 -37.72
N LYS A 742 -1.26 -52.24 -38.20
CA LYS A 742 -1.78 -53.60 -37.96
C LYS A 742 -1.97 -53.98 -36.47
N PRO A 743 -1.07 -53.60 -35.53
CA PRO A 743 -1.31 -53.82 -34.10
C PRO A 743 -2.55 -53.09 -33.58
N ASP A 744 -2.79 -51.87 -34.06
CA ASP A 744 -3.92 -51.03 -33.65
C ASP A 744 -5.23 -51.51 -34.30
N GLN A 745 -5.18 -51.96 -35.56
CA GLN A 745 -6.28 -52.67 -36.23
C GLN A 745 -6.67 -53.94 -35.47
N CYS A 746 -5.69 -54.75 -35.05
CA CYS A 746 -5.92 -55.97 -34.27
C CYS A 746 -6.67 -55.64 -32.97
N ARG A 747 -6.18 -54.63 -32.23
CA ARG A 747 -6.83 -54.17 -30.99
C ARG A 747 -8.23 -53.63 -31.22
N GLY A 748 -8.44 -52.79 -32.23
CA GLY A 748 -9.75 -52.21 -32.55
C GLY A 748 -10.77 -53.28 -32.97
N VAL A 749 -10.38 -54.23 -33.81
CA VAL A 749 -11.27 -55.34 -34.24
C VAL A 749 -11.58 -56.29 -33.08
N GLY A 750 -10.60 -56.56 -32.20
CA GLY A 750 -10.83 -57.33 -30.98
C GLY A 750 -11.83 -56.64 -30.05
N LEU A 751 -11.68 -55.33 -29.84
CA LEU A 751 -12.65 -54.53 -29.08
C LEU A 751 -14.05 -54.53 -29.72
N CYS A 752 -14.15 -54.63 -31.05
CA CYS A 752 -15.46 -54.67 -31.74
C CYS A 752 -16.25 -55.92 -31.39
N SER A 753 -15.59 -57.00 -30.98
CA SER A 753 -16.29 -58.21 -30.53
C SER A 753 -17.14 -57.95 -29.29
N HIS A 754 -16.73 -57.04 -28.40
CA HIS A 754 -17.51 -56.66 -27.22
C HIS A 754 -18.83 -55.97 -27.60
N LEU A 755 -18.86 -55.11 -28.63
CA LEU A 755 -20.09 -54.46 -29.10
C LEU A 755 -21.20 -55.45 -29.50
N PHE A 756 -20.83 -56.62 -30.02
CA PHE A 756 -21.77 -57.68 -30.41
C PHE A 756 -22.12 -58.63 -29.26
N TRP A 757 -21.37 -58.56 -28.15
CA TRP A 757 -21.58 -59.41 -26.98
C TRP A 757 -22.28 -58.67 -25.84
N SER A 758 -21.74 -57.54 -25.38
CA SER A 758 -22.18 -56.76 -24.21
C SER A 758 -23.03 -55.52 -24.55
N GLY A 759 -23.24 -55.22 -25.84
CA GLY A 759 -24.11 -54.12 -26.26
C GLY A 759 -25.56 -54.33 -25.79
N LYS A 760 -26.22 -53.23 -25.41
CA LYS A 760 -27.60 -53.25 -24.88
C LYS A 760 -28.53 -52.49 -25.83
N THR A 761 -29.62 -53.11 -26.26
CA THR A 761 -30.68 -52.48 -27.07
C THR A 761 -31.96 -52.28 -26.28
N GLN A 762 -32.79 -51.35 -26.73
CA GLN A 762 -34.08 -51.04 -26.10
C GLN A 762 -35.07 -52.22 -26.16
N GLU A 763 -35.00 -53.03 -27.22
CA GLU A 763 -35.84 -54.23 -27.43
C GLU A 763 -35.44 -55.40 -26.53
N SER A 764 -34.18 -55.47 -26.10
CA SER A 764 -33.67 -56.49 -25.17
C SER A 764 -33.93 -56.15 -23.70
N GLY A 765 -34.61 -55.03 -23.39
CA GLY A 765 -34.95 -54.67 -22.00
C GLY A 765 -33.75 -54.45 -21.07
N GLY A 766 -32.54 -54.30 -21.61
CA GLY A 766 -31.29 -54.21 -20.86
C GLY A 766 -30.45 -55.49 -20.79
N GLU A 767 -30.87 -56.58 -21.45
CA GLU A 767 -30.07 -57.80 -21.62
C GLU A 767 -28.99 -57.62 -22.70
N GLU A 768 -27.89 -58.37 -22.55
CA GLU A 768 -26.74 -58.38 -23.45
C GLU A 768 -27.07 -59.10 -24.76
N LEU A 769 -26.65 -58.53 -25.90
CA LEU A 769 -27.09 -58.95 -27.24
C LEU A 769 -26.52 -60.32 -27.71
N HIS A 770 -25.53 -60.89 -27.00
CA HIS A 770 -24.99 -62.25 -27.18
C HIS A 770 -24.95 -62.81 -28.62
N ASP A 771 -24.55 -62.01 -29.62
CA ASP A 771 -24.46 -62.48 -31.01
C ASP A 771 -23.14 -63.25 -31.24
N THR A 772 -23.19 -64.54 -30.94
CA THR A 772 -22.04 -65.45 -31.03
C THR A 772 -21.45 -65.54 -32.44
N LYS A 773 -22.25 -65.32 -33.50
CA LYS A 773 -21.77 -65.46 -34.89
C LYS A 773 -20.86 -64.30 -35.25
N ARG A 774 -21.30 -63.05 -35.02
CA ARG A 774 -20.50 -61.86 -35.33
C ARG A 774 -19.28 -61.71 -34.42
N VAL A 775 -19.36 -62.16 -33.17
CA VAL A 775 -18.21 -62.22 -32.26
C VAL A 775 -17.11 -63.14 -32.79
N VAL A 776 -17.48 -64.34 -33.24
CA VAL A 776 -16.53 -65.28 -33.84
C VAL A 776 -15.92 -64.73 -35.13
N GLU A 777 -16.69 -64.01 -35.94
CA GLU A 777 -16.18 -63.34 -37.15
C GLU A 777 -15.15 -62.24 -36.82
N CYS A 778 -15.41 -61.41 -35.81
CA CYS A 778 -14.47 -60.38 -35.35
C CYS A 778 -13.17 -61.00 -34.84
N LEU A 779 -13.26 -62.04 -33.99
CA LEU A 779 -12.09 -62.74 -33.44
C LEU A 779 -11.28 -63.48 -34.50
N LYS A 780 -11.95 -64.08 -35.50
CA LYS A 780 -11.27 -64.68 -36.66
C LYS A 780 -10.50 -63.63 -37.47
N LYS A 781 -11.12 -62.47 -37.73
CA LYS A 781 -10.44 -61.34 -38.39
C LYS A 781 -9.24 -60.84 -37.57
N GLU A 782 -9.40 -60.70 -36.25
CA GLU A 782 -8.32 -60.32 -35.34
C GLU A 782 -7.15 -61.32 -35.42
N PHE A 783 -7.44 -62.62 -35.36
CA PHE A 783 -6.42 -63.67 -35.45
C PHE A 783 -5.64 -63.61 -36.79
N VAL A 784 -6.33 -63.39 -37.91
CA VAL A 784 -5.70 -63.22 -39.23
C VAL A 784 -4.80 -61.99 -39.25
N LEU A 785 -5.25 -60.87 -38.69
CA LEU A 785 -4.43 -59.64 -38.59
C LEU A 785 -3.19 -59.86 -37.74
N ARG A 786 -3.33 -60.55 -36.59
CA ARG A 786 -2.22 -60.90 -35.70
C ARG A 786 -1.22 -61.83 -36.37
N HIS A 787 -1.68 -62.86 -37.09
CA HIS A 787 -0.82 -63.76 -37.85
C HIS A 787 -0.03 -63.02 -38.93
N ASN A 788 -0.69 -62.10 -39.65
CA ASN A 788 -0.05 -61.27 -40.67
C ASN A 788 1.03 -60.33 -40.09
N VAL A 789 0.96 -59.94 -38.82
CA VAL A 789 2.02 -59.15 -38.14
C VAL A 789 3.23 -60.02 -37.82
N TRP A 790 3.00 -61.26 -37.35
CA TRP A 790 4.06 -62.23 -37.04
C TRP A 790 4.85 -62.69 -38.25
N THR A 791 4.26 -62.71 -39.44
CA THR A 791 4.94 -63.06 -40.69
C THR A 791 5.70 -61.89 -41.34
N LEU A 792 5.53 -60.66 -40.84
CA LEU A 792 6.15 -59.44 -41.38
C LEU A 792 7.28 -58.87 -40.51
N GLN A 793 7.42 -59.33 -39.26
CA GLN A 793 8.60 -59.14 -38.42
C GLN A 793 9.58 -60.29 -38.65
#